data_AF-A0A9D5BYB6-F1
#
_entry.id   AF-A0A9D5BYB6-F1
#
_cell.length_a   1.000
_cell.length_b   1.000
_cell.length_c   1.000
_cell.angle_alpha   90.00
_cell.angle_beta   90.00
_cell.angle_gamma   90.00
#
_symmetry.space_group_name_H-M   'P 1'
#
loop_
_entity.id
_entity.type
_entity.pdbx_description
1 polymer ?
#
loop_
_entity_poly.entity_id
_entity_poly.type
_entity_poly.pdbx_seq_one_letter_code
_entity_poly.pdbx_strand_id
1 'polypeptide(L)'
;MRAREHPSSVHILLVPLLLSLIPLPLPHPPSHLEPQSIARNYIVRFLNYKPAADHRAYLESHLLSSPRWRWIERRNPAAAFPTDFGVVELDDRYRDGLIEELQGLGLVKDVVVDSSYSRSLFVDKSEKDWDFSEVQKGPGKLFTSMSFEEDGDRWPVGNGSVSWKRELLMERSQVTSLFGAEELWAKGFTGAKVKMAIFDTGIRANHPHFRNIKERTNWTNEDTLNDNIGHGTFVAGVIAGEDAECLGFAPDTEIYAFRVFTDAQVSYTSWFLDAFNYAIATNMDVLNLSIGGPDYLDLPFVEKVWELTANNVIMVSAIGNDGPLYGTLNNPADQSDVIGVGGIDYNNHIASFSSRGMSTWEIPHGYGRVKPDVVAYGREIMGSKISTGCKSLSGTSVASPVVAGVVCLLVSVIPENSRKNLLNPASMKQALVEGATKLSGPNIYEQGAGKLNLMASYEILKGYQPRASIFPSLLDYTDCPYFWPFCRQPLYAGAMPVIFNATIINGMGVVGFVETPPMWQPFDEVGNLLSIHFTYSDVIWPWTGFLALHMQIREEGAQFSGVIEGNVTVKVYSPALEGDKGRRSSTCVLHLKVKVIPTPPRSKRILWDQYHNIKYPPGYIPRDSLDVRNDILDWHGDHLHTNFHVMYNMLRDAGYYVETLGSPLTCFDASQYGTLLMVDLEDEFFKEEIEKLRDDVINVGLGLVVFAEWYNVDSMVKMRFFDDNTRSWWTPVTGGANIPALNDLLAPLGIAFGDKILTGDFSINGEQSHYASGTDIVKFPGGGYIHSFQFQDNSESGATQNILQATGMTKESAILGFLEAGRGRVAVYGDSNCLDSSHMVTNCYWLLRKILDFTSKGNKDSVLFHPSKVTAPLQKDNNQLPSRRNDVNFSTYSAVVGKDLLCHKDSRFEVWGTKGYGIQLMGRNRKLPGYPAMGLDSGLNPKVNESNHQPDESSRKTKWIYSGVVATNNMNRTMDFLGLLNHDESDIPMLVMSQWIIPAFVAMLCFLLFLSWRMRQKRRRRRKGSGAGSNRMTNLV
;
A
#
# COMPACT_ATOMS: atom_id res chain seq x y z
N MET A 1 30.90 61.95 37.77
CA MET A 1 32.28 62.21 38.22
C MET A 1 33.25 61.48 37.27
N ARG A 2 34.49 61.99 37.17
CA ARG A 2 35.71 61.50 36.46
C ARG A 2 35.77 59.98 36.11
N ALA A 3 36.40 59.50 35.03
CA ALA A 3 37.08 60.10 33.85
C ALA A 3 37.21 58.98 32.75
N ARG A 4 37.17 59.29 31.44
CA ARG A 4 38.29 59.32 30.44
C ARG A 4 39.28 58.14 30.49
N GLU A 5 39.81 57.58 29.37
CA GLU A 5 40.04 58.14 28.03
C GLU A 5 40.13 57.04 26.92
N HIS A 6 40.10 57.47 25.65
CA HIS A 6 40.23 56.70 24.37
C HIS A 6 41.67 56.95 23.78
N PRO A 7 42.08 56.62 22.52
CA PRO A 7 41.67 55.60 21.52
C PRO A 7 42.86 54.94 20.70
N SER A 8 42.52 54.17 19.63
CA SER A 8 43.07 54.23 18.23
C SER A 8 44.48 53.73 17.76
N SER A 9 44.42 52.95 16.64
CA SER A 9 45.18 53.06 15.35
C SER A 9 46.53 52.35 15.04
N VAL A 10 46.44 51.32 14.17
CA VAL A 10 47.04 51.13 12.81
C VAL A 10 48.41 51.75 12.42
N HIS A 11 49.38 50.89 12.01
CA HIS A 11 50.17 50.90 10.74
C HIS A 11 51.23 49.75 10.77
N ILE A 12 51.29 48.78 9.84
CA ILE A 12 51.89 48.73 8.47
C ILE A 12 53.38 49.18 8.38
N LEU A 13 54.32 48.25 8.09
CA LEU A 13 55.22 48.26 6.90
C LEU A 13 56.37 47.19 6.90
N LEU A 14 56.53 46.59 5.71
CA LEU A 14 57.77 46.16 5.00
C LEU A 14 58.60 44.88 5.32
N VAL A 15 58.80 44.15 4.21
CA VAL A 15 59.56 42.92 3.91
C VAL A 15 61.04 43.26 3.59
N PRO A 16 61.99 42.29 3.59
CA PRO A 16 62.58 41.92 2.29
C PRO A 16 62.85 40.40 2.09
N LEU A 17 62.97 40.01 0.80
CA LEU A 17 63.12 38.65 0.26
C LEU A 17 64.43 37.92 0.66
N LEU A 18 64.43 36.57 0.54
CA LEU A 18 65.33 35.84 -0.38
C LEU A 18 64.89 34.39 -0.65
N LEU A 19 65.50 33.75 -1.66
CA LEU A 19 64.97 32.58 -2.40
C LEU A 19 65.65 31.23 -2.10
N SER A 20 64.85 30.17 -2.21
CA SER A 20 65.13 28.86 -2.86
C SER A 20 65.72 27.64 -2.10
N LEU A 21 65.18 26.47 -2.51
CA LEU A 21 65.68 25.08 -2.50
C LEU A 21 65.08 24.03 -1.52
N ILE A 22 64.85 22.85 -2.11
CA ILE A 22 64.13 21.59 -1.73
C ILE A 22 65.20 20.49 -1.42
N PRO A 23 64.99 19.27 -0.80
CA PRO A 23 63.78 18.52 -0.36
C PRO A 23 63.75 17.86 1.08
N LEU A 24 62.54 17.41 1.48
CA LEU A 24 62.08 16.19 2.23
C LEU A 24 63.06 15.28 3.06
N PRO A 25 62.62 14.72 4.22
CA PRO A 25 61.86 13.44 4.23
C PRO A 25 60.74 13.24 5.30
N LEU A 26 59.93 12.17 5.12
CA LEU A 26 58.83 11.67 5.98
C LEU A 26 59.31 10.78 7.16
N PRO A 27 58.47 10.53 8.20
CA PRO A 27 57.81 9.21 8.31
C PRO A 27 56.39 9.14 8.94
N HIS A 28 55.62 8.15 8.45
CA HIS A 28 54.45 7.39 8.98
C HIS A 28 53.36 7.96 9.94
N PRO A 29 52.06 7.61 9.72
CA PRO A 29 50.92 7.99 10.57
C PRO A 29 50.52 6.91 11.61
N PRO A 30 49.71 7.26 12.64
CA PRO A 30 49.06 6.31 13.54
C PRO A 30 47.76 5.70 12.95
N SER A 31 47.16 4.76 13.70
CA SER A 31 46.22 3.75 13.23
C SER A 31 44.76 3.91 13.70
N HIS A 32 43.88 3.13 13.05
CA HIS A 32 42.48 2.82 13.39
C HIS A 32 41.43 3.93 13.23
N LEU A 33 40.65 3.81 12.14
CA LEU A 33 39.27 4.26 12.07
C LEU A 33 38.37 3.13 12.58
N GLU A 34 37.49 3.42 13.54
CA GLU A 34 36.35 2.56 13.86
C GLU A 34 35.34 2.57 12.69
N PRO A 35 34.56 1.49 12.49
CA PRO A 35 33.42 1.55 11.58
C PRO A 35 32.41 2.58 12.12
N GLN A 36 32.08 3.60 11.31
CA GLN A 36 31.06 4.58 11.67
C GLN A 36 29.72 3.87 11.86
N SER A 37 29.17 3.91 13.07
CA SER A 37 27.81 3.48 13.36
C SER A 37 26.83 4.33 12.55
N ILE A 38 26.05 3.71 11.68
CA ILE A 38 24.92 4.37 11.04
C ILE A 38 23.87 4.62 12.13
N ALA A 39 23.31 5.83 12.16
CA ALA A 39 22.27 6.21 13.09
C ALA A 39 20.98 6.52 12.30
N ARG A 40 19.84 6.05 12.81
CA ARG A 40 18.53 6.18 12.16
C ARG A 40 17.55 6.96 13.00
N ASN A 41 16.65 7.68 12.32
CA ASN A 41 15.58 8.47 12.92
C ASN A 41 14.33 7.61 13.10
N TYR A 42 13.65 7.81 14.23
CA TYR A 42 12.39 7.16 14.59
C TYR A 42 11.42 8.21 15.12
N ILE A 43 10.15 8.06 14.75
CA ILE A 43 9.03 8.80 15.30
C ILE A 43 8.52 8.03 16.52
N VAL A 44 8.66 8.61 17.70
CA VAL A 44 8.02 8.14 18.93
C VAL A 44 6.68 8.84 19.05
N ARG A 45 5.57 8.10 18.98
CA ARG A 45 4.23 8.63 19.26
C ARG A 45 3.88 8.44 20.72
N PHE A 46 3.13 9.38 21.27
CA PHE A 46 2.73 9.46 22.67
C PHE A 46 1.21 9.46 22.77
N LEU A 47 0.67 8.98 23.89
CA LEU A 47 -0.78 8.94 24.14
C LEU A 47 -1.40 10.33 24.41
N ASN A 48 -0.59 11.36 24.64
CA ASN A 48 -1.03 12.69 25.06
C ASN A 48 -0.46 13.79 24.16
N TYR A 49 -1.31 14.74 23.76
CA TYR A 49 -0.90 15.96 23.06
C TYR A 49 -0.34 16.98 24.09
N LYS A 50 0.98 17.18 24.12
CA LYS A 50 1.70 17.96 25.15
C LYS A 50 2.93 18.70 24.60
N PRO A 51 3.48 19.72 25.30
CA PRO A 51 4.75 20.35 24.91
C PRO A 51 5.86 19.31 24.70
N ALA A 52 6.65 19.47 23.63
CA ALA A 52 7.71 18.53 23.27
C ALA A 52 8.74 18.29 24.40
N ALA A 53 9.00 19.31 25.23
CA ALA A 53 9.87 19.22 26.40
C ALA A 53 9.38 18.21 27.46
N ASP A 54 8.06 18.06 27.64
CA ASP A 54 7.49 17.10 28.60
C ASP A 54 7.76 15.67 28.15
N HIS A 55 7.55 15.39 26.85
CA HIS A 55 7.81 14.09 26.24
C HIS A 55 9.29 13.75 26.27
N ARG A 56 10.16 14.71 25.95
CA ARG A 56 11.60 14.56 26.03
C ARG A 56 12.05 14.23 27.45
N ALA A 57 11.60 15.00 28.45
CA ALA A 57 11.92 14.77 29.86
C ALA A 57 11.43 13.40 30.35
N TYR A 58 10.26 12.95 29.88
CA TYR A 58 9.75 11.61 30.17
C TYR A 58 10.64 10.50 29.61
N LEU A 59 11.14 10.62 28.37
CA LEU A 59 12.09 9.65 27.82
C LEU A 59 13.44 9.68 28.56
N GLU A 60 13.96 10.88 28.84
CA GLU A 60 15.22 11.07 29.60
C GLU A 60 15.16 10.51 31.03
N SER A 61 13.98 10.46 31.67
CA SER A 61 13.83 9.94 33.03
C SER A 61 13.62 8.42 33.11
N HIS A 62 13.27 7.75 32.01
CA HIS A 62 12.99 6.30 31.98
C HIS A 62 14.05 5.49 31.23
N LEU A 63 14.81 6.10 30.32
CA LEU A 63 15.85 5.43 29.54
C LEU A 63 17.25 5.73 30.12
N LEU A 64 18.12 4.72 30.18
CA LEU A 64 19.50 4.89 30.64
C LEU A 64 20.27 5.87 29.74
N SER A 65 20.94 6.84 30.37
CA SER A 65 21.49 8.03 29.71
C SER A 65 22.84 7.81 29.01
N SER A 66 22.80 7.87 27.67
CA SER A 66 23.92 8.03 26.71
C SER A 66 24.93 6.86 26.56
N PRO A 67 25.42 6.53 25.34
CA PRO A 67 25.13 7.13 24.03
C PRO A 67 24.26 6.21 23.14
N ARG A 68 23.15 5.65 23.65
CA ARG A 68 22.28 4.75 22.88
C ARG A 68 21.25 5.47 22.00
N TRP A 69 20.87 6.69 22.35
CA TRP A 69 19.87 7.50 21.63
C TRP A 69 20.05 9.00 21.84
N ARG A 70 19.42 9.81 20.98
CA ARG A 70 19.40 11.28 21.02
C ARG A 70 18.06 11.84 20.58
N TRP A 71 17.49 12.76 21.34
CA TRP A 71 16.31 13.54 20.90
C TRP A 71 16.70 14.52 19.77
N ILE A 72 15.90 14.58 18.70
CA ILE A 72 16.07 15.55 17.61
C ILE A 72 15.12 16.72 17.83
N GLU A 73 15.67 17.89 18.12
CA GLU A 73 14.87 19.11 18.29
C GLU A 73 14.34 19.63 16.94
N ARG A 74 13.02 19.82 16.89
CA ARG A 74 12.29 20.36 15.74
C ARG A 74 12.58 21.86 15.60
N ARG A 75 12.92 22.32 14.40
CA ARG A 75 13.30 23.72 14.11
C ARG A 75 12.34 24.37 13.12
N ASN A 76 11.06 24.38 13.47
CA ASN A 76 9.97 24.84 12.61
C ASN A 76 8.85 25.50 13.46
N PRO A 77 7.85 26.15 12.85
CA PRO A 77 6.79 26.83 13.60
C PRO A 77 5.99 25.93 14.58
N ALA A 78 5.88 24.63 14.31
CA ALA A 78 5.15 23.69 15.18
C ALA A 78 5.87 23.44 16.53
N ALA A 79 7.17 23.72 16.62
CA ALA A 79 7.94 23.54 17.86
C ALA A 79 7.42 24.39 19.04
N ALA A 80 6.69 25.49 18.77
CA ALA A 80 6.07 26.33 19.78
C ALA A 80 4.73 25.77 20.32
N PHE A 81 4.19 24.71 19.72
CA PHE A 81 2.89 24.14 20.05
C PHE A 81 3.02 22.74 20.66
N PRO A 82 1.99 22.27 21.39
CA PRO A 82 1.93 20.87 21.84
C PRO A 82 1.98 19.89 20.66
N THR A 83 2.38 18.66 20.95
CA THR A 83 2.57 17.56 20.00
C THR A 83 2.25 16.23 20.68
N ASP A 84 1.82 15.25 19.91
CA ASP A 84 1.70 13.83 20.27
C ASP A 84 2.91 13.00 19.81
N PHE A 85 3.89 13.60 19.12
CA PHE A 85 5.08 12.87 18.66
C PHE A 85 6.38 13.62 18.92
N GLY A 86 7.48 12.86 18.92
CA GLY A 86 8.85 13.34 18.95
C GLY A 86 9.73 12.52 18.01
N VAL A 87 10.83 13.10 17.53
CA VAL A 87 11.80 12.41 16.68
C VAL A 87 13.04 12.08 17.50
N VAL A 88 13.47 10.82 17.46
CA VAL A 88 14.68 10.34 18.15
C VAL A 88 15.62 9.66 17.16
N GLU A 89 16.91 9.86 17.34
CA GLU A 89 17.96 9.15 16.62
C GLU A 89 18.49 8.01 17.50
N LEU A 90 18.57 6.79 16.96
CA LEU A 90 19.04 5.60 17.68
C LEU A 90 20.36 5.09 17.09
N ASP A 91 21.26 4.58 17.96
CA ASP A 91 22.46 3.85 17.55
C ASP A 91 22.07 2.42 17.12
N ASP A 92 22.34 2.06 15.87
CA ASP A 92 22.00 0.74 15.29
C ASP A 92 22.54 -0.44 16.13
N ARG A 93 23.60 -0.26 16.94
CA ARG A 93 24.17 -1.31 17.82
C ARG A 93 23.24 -1.73 18.97
N TYR A 94 22.30 -0.86 19.36
CA TYR A 94 21.40 -1.08 20.50
C TYR A 94 19.93 -0.98 20.10
N ARG A 95 19.65 -0.90 18.80
CA ARG A 95 18.33 -0.61 18.22
C ARG A 95 17.21 -1.44 18.84
N ASP A 96 17.25 -2.76 18.70
CA ASP A 96 16.08 -3.60 18.96
C ASP A 96 15.70 -3.59 20.45
N GLY A 97 16.70 -3.74 21.34
CA GLY A 97 16.48 -3.62 22.78
C GLY A 97 16.02 -2.24 23.23
N LEU A 98 16.43 -1.16 22.55
CA LEU A 98 15.94 0.18 22.88
C LEU A 98 14.53 0.45 22.33
N ILE A 99 14.15 -0.14 21.20
CA ILE A 99 12.77 -0.10 20.70
C ILE A 99 11.85 -0.84 21.68
N GLU A 100 12.26 -2.00 22.20
CA GLU A 100 11.54 -2.70 23.27
C GLU A 100 11.45 -1.86 24.57
N GLU A 101 12.55 -1.25 25.02
CA GLU A 101 12.54 -0.32 26.17
C GLU A 101 11.55 0.84 25.96
N LEU A 102 11.54 1.47 24.79
CA LEU A 102 10.64 2.57 24.43
C LEU A 102 9.17 2.13 24.38
N GLN A 103 8.88 1.01 23.73
CA GLN A 103 7.52 0.47 23.60
C GLN A 103 6.96 -0.03 24.96
N GLY A 104 7.83 -0.36 25.91
CA GLY A 104 7.45 -0.66 27.29
C GLY A 104 7.04 0.56 28.13
N LEU A 105 7.25 1.79 27.66
CA LEU A 105 6.93 3.01 28.42
C LEU A 105 5.44 3.37 28.32
N GLY A 106 4.76 3.47 29.46
CA GLY A 106 3.30 3.67 29.53
C GLY A 106 2.72 4.99 28.95
N LEU A 107 3.54 5.95 28.51
CA LEU A 107 3.07 7.10 27.72
C LEU A 107 3.40 7.00 26.22
N VAL A 108 4.31 6.11 25.83
CA VAL A 108 4.62 5.83 24.42
C VAL A 108 3.48 5.00 23.86
N LYS A 109 2.91 5.46 22.76
CA LYS A 109 1.87 4.75 22.00
C LYS A 109 2.51 3.66 21.14
N ASP A 110 3.58 4.03 20.44
CA ASP A 110 4.42 3.17 19.62
C ASP A 110 5.68 3.94 19.15
N VAL A 111 6.58 3.22 18.49
CA VAL A 111 7.79 3.75 17.85
C VAL A 111 7.83 3.23 16.42
N VAL A 112 7.94 4.13 15.45
CA VAL A 112 7.98 3.83 14.01
C VAL A 112 9.23 4.48 13.40
N VAL A 113 9.77 3.91 12.31
CA VAL A 113 10.86 4.56 11.56
C VAL A 113 10.34 5.87 10.97
N ASP A 114 11.16 6.93 10.93
CA ASP A 114 10.82 8.14 10.17
C ASP A 114 10.98 7.85 8.67
N SER A 115 9.90 7.39 8.03
CA SER A 115 9.84 7.17 6.59
C SER A 115 10.04 8.51 5.85
N SER A 116 10.92 8.53 4.85
CA SER A 116 10.94 9.68 3.94
C SER A 116 9.85 9.52 2.87
N TYR A 117 9.27 10.64 2.48
CA TYR A 117 8.33 10.72 1.38
C TYR A 117 9.03 11.43 0.20
N SER A 118 9.86 10.69 -0.54
CA SER A 118 10.62 11.22 -1.67
C SER A 118 9.91 11.05 -3.01
N ARG A 119 10.05 12.04 -3.92
CA ARG A 119 9.67 11.89 -5.32
C ARG A 119 10.91 11.96 -6.20
N SER A 120 11.09 10.96 -7.04
CA SER A 120 12.23 10.78 -7.93
C SER A 120 11.87 11.18 -9.36
N LEU A 121 12.65 12.11 -9.93
CA LEU A 121 12.53 12.57 -11.31
C LEU A 121 13.70 12.04 -12.15
N PHE A 122 13.41 11.28 -13.21
CA PHE A 122 14.37 11.05 -14.27
C PHE A 122 14.55 12.30 -15.14
N VAL A 123 15.77 12.84 -15.14
CA VAL A 123 16.21 13.85 -16.11
C VAL A 123 16.98 13.15 -17.23
N ASP A 124 16.45 13.21 -18.45
CA ASP A 124 17.23 12.87 -19.65
C ASP A 124 17.89 14.15 -20.22
N LYS A 125 19.10 14.02 -20.77
CA LYS A 125 19.94 15.18 -21.15
C LYS A 125 20.08 15.31 -22.67
N SER A 126 19.80 16.51 -23.18
CA SER A 126 20.38 16.97 -24.46
C SER A 126 21.46 18.03 -24.24
N GLU A 127 22.68 17.67 -24.58
CA GLU A 127 23.89 18.48 -24.80
C GLU A 127 23.64 19.94 -25.29
N LYS A 128 24.41 20.97 -24.91
CA LYS A 128 25.84 21.08 -24.48
C LYS A 128 26.05 22.41 -23.67
N ASP A 129 27.21 22.82 -23.14
CA ASP A 129 28.62 22.41 -23.33
C ASP A 129 29.56 22.70 -22.10
N TRP A 130 30.85 22.44 -22.29
CA TRP A 130 32.13 22.73 -21.58
C TRP A 130 32.28 23.91 -20.56
N ASP A 131 33.15 23.88 -19.52
CA ASP A 131 34.07 22.84 -18.93
C ASP A 131 34.65 23.30 -17.54
N PHE A 132 35.28 22.37 -16.78
CA PHE A 132 36.06 22.46 -15.50
C PHE A 132 35.29 22.74 -14.18
N SER A 133 35.58 22.16 -13.00
CA SER A 133 36.35 20.96 -12.51
C SER A 133 36.34 20.94 -10.97
N GLU A 134 36.44 19.86 -10.16
CA GLU A 134 36.20 18.41 -10.30
C GLU A 134 36.15 17.79 -8.87
N VAL A 135 35.10 17.03 -8.48
CA VAL A 135 35.15 15.99 -7.41
C VAL A 135 34.17 14.87 -7.77
N GLN A 136 34.62 13.61 -7.68
CA GLN A 136 33.89 12.42 -8.15
C GLN A 136 32.70 12.02 -7.25
N LYS A 137 31.56 11.69 -7.88
CA LYS A 137 30.50 10.83 -7.32
C LYS A 137 30.37 9.56 -8.18
N GLY A 138 30.26 8.40 -7.54
CA GLY A 138 29.99 7.12 -8.19
C GLY A 138 28.52 6.98 -8.63
N PRO A 139 28.19 6.04 -9.52
CA PRO A 139 26.87 5.97 -10.15
C PRO A 139 25.85 5.17 -9.33
N GLY A 140 24.71 5.79 -9.06
CA GLY A 140 23.45 5.12 -8.73
C GLY A 140 22.34 5.75 -9.58
N LYS A 141 21.59 4.93 -10.33
CA LYS A 141 20.42 5.33 -11.12
C LYS A 141 19.23 4.47 -10.68
N LEU A 142 18.21 5.08 -10.08
CA LEU A 142 16.93 4.47 -9.71
C LEU A 142 15.79 5.49 -9.79
N PHE A 143 14.57 4.96 -9.71
CA PHE A 143 13.36 5.28 -10.47
C PHE A 143 12.38 6.21 -9.72
N THR A 144 11.35 6.85 -10.32
CA THR A 144 10.57 6.47 -11.55
C THR A 144 10.16 7.70 -12.43
N SER A 145 8.96 7.71 -13.06
CA SER A 145 8.57 8.61 -14.17
C SER A 145 7.60 9.74 -13.80
N MET A 146 7.94 10.97 -14.16
CA MET A 146 6.96 12.04 -14.40
C MET A 146 7.13 12.57 -15.82
N SER A 147 6.15 12.36 -16.70
CA SER A 147 6.13 12.95 -18.04
C SER A 147 5.68 14.41 -17.99
N PHE A 148 6.61 15.31 -17.70
CA PHE A 148 6.46 16.72 -18.07
C PHE A 148 6.86 16.90 -19.54
N GLU A 149 5.93 16.68 -20.46
CA GLU A 149 6.14 17.04 -21.87
C GLU A 149 6.08 18.57 -22.03
N GLU A 150 7.23 19.21 -22.21
CA GLU A 150 7.30 20.47 -22.96
C GLU A 150 7.28 20.10 -24.46
N ASP A 151 6.14 20.33 -25.11
CA ASP A 151 5.94 20.00 -26.52
C ASP A 151 6.75 20.98 -27.41
N GLY A 152 7.95 20.55 -27.81
CA GLY A 152 8.92 21.34 -28.56
C GLY A 152 8.90 21.00 -30.06
N ASP A 153 8.55 21.99 -30.89
CA ASP A 153 8.43 21.89 -32.35
C ASP A 153 9.53 21.05 -33.05
N ARG A 154 9.15 19.89 -33.63
CA ARG A 154 9.81 19.30 -34.82
C ARG A 154 9.00 18.17 -35.48
N TRP A 155 8.25 18.53 -36.52
CA TRP A 155 7.63 17.56 -37.44
C TRP A 155 8.65 16.99 -38.44
N PRO A 156 8.71 15.66 -38.67
CA PRO A 156 9.36 15.09 -39.85
C PRO A 156 8.45 15.25 -41.08
N VAL A 157 9.00 15.75 -42.19
CA VAL A 157 8.26 16.01 -43.42
C VAL A 157 7.89 14.70 -44.12
N GLY A 158 6.66 14.23 -43.94
CA GLY A 158 6.04 13.15 -44.71
C GLY A 158 5.02 13.69 -45.70
N ASN A 159 5.23 13.47 -47.00
CA ASN A 159 4.30 13.89 -48.06
C ASN A 159 3.02 13.05 -48.04
N GLY A 160 1.93 13.60 -47.51
CA GLY A 160 0.60 12.99 -47.52
C GLY A 160 -0.50 14.04 -47.46
N SER A 161 -1.07 14.40 -48.61
CA SER A 161 -2.11 15.43 -48.71
C SER A 161 -3.47 14.90 -48.24
N VAL A 162 -3.86 15.21 -46.99
CA VAL A 162 -5.25 15.09 -46.53
C VAL A 162 -5.69 16.44 -45.97
N SER A 163 -6.66 17.07 -46.65
CA SER A 163 -7.17 18.39 -46.27
C SER A 163 -8.09 18.29 -45.07
N TRP A 164 -7.53 18.43 -43.87
CA TRP A 164 -8.31 18.78 -42.69
C TRP A 164 -8.67 20.27 -42.79
N LYS A 165 -9.96 20.54 -43.01
CA LYS A 165 -10.48 21.90 -42.90
C LYS A 165 -10.29 22.36 -41.46
N ARG A 166 -9.79 23.60 -41.31
CA ARG A 166 -9.78 24.32 -40.04
C ARG A 166 -11.19 24.40 -39.48
N GLU A 167 -11.51 23.57 -38.51
CA GLU A 167 -12.55 23.88 -37.54
C GLU A 167 -12.01 25.01 -36.65
N LEU A 168 -12.78 26.07 -36.47
CA LEU A 168 -12.27 27.32 -35.91
C LEU A 168 -12.13 27.21 -34.39
N LEU A 169 -11.03 27.81 -33.89
CA LEU A 169 -10.93 28.52 -32.60
C LEU A 169 -12.12 28.31 -31.66
N MET A 170 -12.15 27.19 -30.94
CA MET A 170 -12.68 27.24 -29.58
C MET A 170 -11.73 28.13 -28.81
N GLU A 171 -12.21 29.34 -28.49
CA GLU A 171 -11.73 30.11 -27.34
C GLU A 171 -11.60 29.13 -26.18
N ARG A 172 -10.38 28.93 -25.66
CA ARG A 172 -10.10 27.93 -24.61
C ARG A 172 -10.82 28.38 -23.33
N SER A 173 -12.08 27.99 -23.20
CA SER A 173 -12.96 28.33 -22.09
C SER A 173 -12.27 27.97 -20.78
N GLN A 174 -12.10 28.96 -19.91
CA GLN A 174 -11.40 28.74 -18.64
C GLN A 174 -12.08 27.65 -17.83
N VAL A 175 -11.28 26.91 -17.09
CA VAL A 175 -11.75 25.80 -16.25
C VAL A 175 -12.77 26.30 -15.23
N THR A 176 -12.58 27.50 -14.68
CA THR A 176 -13.55 28.20 -13.82
C THR A 176 -14.91 28.42 -14.49
N SER A 177 -14.94 28.92 -15.72
CA SER A 177 -16.17 29.10 -16.53
C SER A 177 -16.84 27.76 -16.86
N LEU A 178 -16.07 26.72 -17.18
CA LEU A 178 -16.59 25.36 -17.45
C LEU A 178 -17.30 24.71 -16.24
N PHE A 179 -16.99 25.14 -15.03
CA PHE A 179 -17.69 24.74 -13.79
C PHE A 179 -18.77 25.75 -13.34
N GLY A 180 -18.94 26.88 -14.03
CA GLY A 180 -19.91 27.91 -13.68
C GLY A 180 -19.54 28.79 -12.47
N ALA A 181 -18.24 28.93 -12.16
CA ALA A 181 -17.78 29.71 -10.99
C ALA A 181 -18.27 31.17 -11.00
N GLU A 182 -18.43 31.74 -12.19
CA GLU A 182 -18.98 33.09 -12.42
C GLU A 182 -20.35 33.31 -11.77
N GLU A 183 -21.19 32.29 -11.67
CA GLU A 183 -22.52 32.41 -11.02
C GLU A 183 -22.41 32.64 -9.50
N LEU A 184 -21.37 32.10 -8.85
CA LEU A 184 -21.13 32.31 -7.42
C LEU A 184 -20.36 33.61 -7.17
N TRP A 185 -19.42 33.98 -8.05
CA TRP A 185 -18.75 35.29 -8.03
C TRP A 185 -19.77 36.43 -8.19
N ALA A 186 -20.76 36.29 -9.09
CA ALA A 186 -21.85 37.26 -9.27
C ALA A 186 -22.78 37.37 -8.05
N LYS A 187 -22.82 36.35 -7.17
CA LYS A 187 -23.51 36.40 -5.87
C LYS A 187 -22.63 36.97 -4.75
N GLY A 188 -21.37 37.31 -5.02
CA GLY A 188 -20.41 37.85 -4.05
C GLY A 188 -19.62 36.79 -3.27
N PHE A 189 -19.67 35.52 -3.68
CA PHE A 189 -18.84 34.45 -3.10
C PHE A 189 -17.57 34.31 -3.91
N THR A 190 -16.40 34.53 -3.31
CA THR A 190 -15.09 34.56 -3.99
C THR A 190 -13.99 33.82 -3.23
N GLY A 191 -14.35 33.02 -2.22
CA GLY A 191 -13.38 32.40 -1.31
C GLY A 191 -12.98 33.27 -0.11
N ALA A 192 -13.55 34.47 0.03
CA ALA A 192 -13.21 35.43 1.07
C ALA A 192 -13.31 34.85 2.50
N LYS A 193 -12.28 35.15 3.32
CA LYS A 193 -12.10 34.64 4.69
C LYS A 193 -12.06 33.12 4.82
N VAL A 194 -11.70 32.39 3.77
CA VAL A 194 -11.41 30.94 3.88
C VAL A 194 -9.91 30.77 3.98
N LYS A 195 -9.43 30.00 4.96
CA LYS A 195 -8.02 29.70 5.15
C LYS A 195 -7.64 28.44 4.39
N MET A 196 -6.79 28.60 3.38
CA MET A 196 -6.33 27.53 2.52
C MET A 196 -4.86 27.20 2.76
N ALA A 197 -4.60 25.99 3.25
CA ALA A 197 -3.27 25.45 3.41
C ALA A 197 -2.82 24.70 2.13
N ILE A 198 -1.72 25.16 1.53
CA ILE A 198 -1.13 24.56 0.33
C ILE A 198 0.20 23.93 0.71
N PHE A 199 0.21 22.60 0.79
CA PHE A 199 1.36 21.78 1.16
C PHE A 199 2.07 21.28 -0.11
N ASP A 200 3.16 21.95 -0.50
CA ASP A 200 3.80 21.75 -1.81
C ASP A 200 5.27 22.23 -1.80
N THR A 201 5.83 22.59 -2.96
CA THR A 201 7.18 23.17 -3.13
C THR A 201 7.31 24.63 -2.63
N GLY A 202 6.23 25.20 -2.08
CA GLY A 202 6.14 26.58 -1.61
C GLY A 202 5.41 27.51 -2.61
N ILE A 203 5.45 28.82 -2.37
CA ILE A 203 4.88 29.84 -3.29
C ILE A 203 5.85 31.02 -3.39
N ARG A 204 6.03 31.56 -4.61
CA ARG A 204 6.82 32.77 -4.83
C ARG A 204 6.18 34.00 -4.16
N ALA A 205 6.98 34.69 -3.34
CA ALA A 205 6.58 35.85 -2.52
C ALA A 205 5.73 36.92 -3.22
N ASN A 206 6.24 37.45 -4.33
CA ASN A 206 5.75 38.66 -4.98
C ASN A 206 5.20 38.31 -6.37
N HIS A 207 4.44 37.21 -6.47
CA HIS A 207 3.84 36.80 -7.73
C HIS A 207 2.54 37.60 -7.98
N PRO A 208 2.36 38.22 -9.15
CA PRO A 208 1.29 39.20 -9.36
C PRO A 208 -0.13 38.61 -9.37
N HIS A 209 -0.29 37.28 -9.43
CA HIS A 209 -1.61 36.65 -9.51
C HIS A 209 -2.30 36.49 -8.15
N PHE A 210 -1.68 36.87 -7.02
CA PHE A 210 -2.20 36.61 -5.67
C PHE A 210 -2.31 37.89 -4.81
N ARG A 211 -3.53 38.31 -4.44
CA ARG A 211 -3.78 39.37 -3.45
C ARG A 211 -3.42 38.95 -2.03
N ASN A 212 -3.69 37.70 -1.66
CA ASN A 212 -4.00 37.34 -0.27
C ASN A 212 -3.13 36.21 0.31
N ILE A 213 -1.82 36.23 0.01
CA ILE A 213 -0.84 35.39 0.73
C ILE A 213 -0.70 35.91 2.16
N LYS A 214 -1.22 35.17 3.14
CA LYS A 214 -1.10 35.49 4.57
C LYS A 214 0.23 35.03 5.13
N GLU A 215 0.66 33.83 4.77
CA GLU A 215 1.81 33.18 5.38
C GLU A 215 2.55 32.29 4.38
N ARG A 216 3.87 32.20 4.55
CA ARG A 216 4.72 31.24 3.85
C ARG A 216 5.70 30.65 4.85
N THR A 217 5.58 29.36 5.10
CA THR A 217 6.41 28.60 6.03
C THR A 217 7.25 27.59 5.27
N ASN A 218 8.39 27.22 5.86
CA ASN A 218 9.20 26.11 5.38
C ASN A 218 9.42 25.10 6.50
N TRP A 219 9.23 23.83 6.16
CA TRP A 219 9.36 22.68 7.05
C TRP A 219 10.57 21.83 6.69
N THR A 220 11.21 22.11 5.55
CA THR A 220 12.41 21.42 5.08
C THR A 220 13.68 21.87 5.82
N ASN A 221 14.79 21.22 5.51
CA ASN A 221 16.13 21.57 5.99
C ASN A 221 16.84 22.68 5.18
N GLU A 222 16.20 23.25 4.16
CA GLU A 222 16.76 24.31 3.31
C GLU A 222 16.38 25.71 3.82
N ASP A 223 17.20 26.73 3.56
CA ASP A 223 16.94 28.11 4.01
C ASP A 223 16.22 28.94 2.92
N THR A 224 15.00 28.53 2.54
CA THR A 224 14.17 29.24 1.56
C THR A 224 12.67 29.12 1.85
N LEU A 225 11.94 30.22 1.63
CA LEU A 225 10.46 30.30 1.64
C LEU A 225 9.87 30.45 0.22
N ASN A 226 10.71 30.52 -0.81
CA ASN A 226 10.26 30.64 -2.19
C ASN A 226 10.11 29.26 -2.82
N ASP A 227 9.12 29.16 -3.70
CA ASP A 227 9.06 28.09 -4.69
C ASP A 227 10.16 28.32 -5.75
N ASN A 228 11.05 27.35 -5.91
CA ASN A 228 12.06 27.34 -6.99
C ASN A 228 11.74 26.28 -8.07
N ILE A 229 10.73 25.43 -7.85
CA ILE A 229 10.30 24.36 -8.78
C ILE A 229 9.12 24.83 -9.65
N GLY A 230 8.20 25.62 -9.08
CA GLY A 230 7.04 26.17 -9.78
C GLY A 230 5.81 25.27 -9.79
N HIS A 231 5.76 24.24 -8.94
CA HIS A 231 4.58 23.39 -8.78
C HIS A 231 3.61 24.01 -7.78
N GLY A 232 4.04 24.33 -6.56
CA GLY A 232 3.20 24.98 -5.55
C GLY A 232 2.66 26.35 -5.98
N THR A 233 3.44 27.13 -6.73
CA THR A 233 2.96 28.38 -7.34
C THR A 233 1.85 28.13 -8.37
N PHE A 234 1.94 27.06 -9.16
CA PHE A 234 0.90 26.69 -10.13
C PHE A 234 -0.38 26.20 -9.41
N VAL A 235 -0.22 25.33 -8.42
CA VAL A 235 -1.31 24.79 -7.57
C VAL A 235 -2.09 25.93 -6.91
N ALA A 236 -1.37 26.90 -6.31
CA ALA A 236 -1.98 28.10 -5.77
C ALA A 236 -2.69 28.97 -6.84
N GLY A 237 -2.14 29.03 -8.05
CA GLY A 237 -2.76 29.69 -9.20
C GLY A 237 -4.14 29.15 -9.56
N VAL A 238 -4.27 27.82 -9.63
CA VAL A 238 -5.56 27.15 -9.92
C VAL A 238 -6.59 27.40 -8.80
N ILE A 239 -6.14 27.48 -7.55
CA ILE A 239 -7.02 27.74 -6.40
C ILE A 239 -7.48 29.21 -6.35
N ALA A 240 -6.54 30.15 -6.36
CA ALA A 240 -6.76 31.55 -6.00
C ALA A 240 -5.96 32.57 -6.85
N GLY A 241 -5.58 32.19 -8.08
CA GLY A 241 -5.01 33.13 -9.06
C GLY A 241 -6.05 34.12 -9.57
N GLU A 242 -5.59 35.31 -9.96
CA GLU A 242 -6.44 36.41 -10.43
C GLU A 242 -6.22 36.83 -11.88
N ASP A 243 -5.19 36.30 -12.52
CA ASP A 243 -4.86 36.68 -13.89
C ASP A 243 -5.95 36.21 -14.86
N ALA A 244 -6.34 37.09 -15.78
CA ALA A 244 -7.43 36.82 -16.71
C ALA A 244 -7.13 35.68 -17.71
N GLU A 245 -5.88 35.23 -17.86
CA GLU A 245 -5.53 34.06 -18.67
C GLU A 245 -5.64 32.74 -17.88
N CYS A 246 -5.33 32.74 -16.58
CA CYS A 246 -5.41 31.56 -15.69
C CYS A 246 -6.06 31.88 -14.34
N LEU A 247 -7.34 32.26 -14.41
CA LEU A 247 -8.14 32.65 -13.26
C LEU A 247 -8.42 31.44 -12.37
N GLY A 248 -8.18 31.59 -11.06
CA GLY A 248 -8.48 30.60 -10.04
C GLY A 248 -9.93 30.67 -9.55
N PHE A 249 -10.39 29.63 -8.88
CA PHE A 249 -11.78 29.50 -8.43
C PHE A 249 -12.17 30.44 -7.28
N ALA A 250 -11.22 30.74 -6.39
CA ALA A 250 -11.44 31.39 -5.10
C ALA A 250 -10.41 32.51 -4.86
N PRO A 251 -10.40 33.59 -5.68
CA PRO A 251 -9.33 34.58 -5.70
C PRO A 251 -9.14 35.37 -4.37
N ASP A 252 -10.16 35.50 -3.54
CA ASP A 252 -10.06 36.22 -2.26
C ASP A 252 -9.72 35.30 -1.05
N THR A 253 -9.45 34.02 -1.29
CA THR A 253 -9.04 33.05 -0.26
C THR A 253 -7.70 33.40 0.38
N GLU A 254 -7.58 33.15 1.69
CA GLU A 254 -6.38 33.40 2.47
C GLU A 254 -5.38 32.27 2.25
N ILE A 255 -4.30 32.53 1.51
CA ILE A 255 -3.31 31.52 1.13
C ILE A 255 -2.26 31.39 2.24
N TYR A 256 -2.13 30.18 2.78
CA TYR A 256 -1.07 29.75 3.69
C TYR A 256 -0.20 28.73 2.96
N ALA A 257 1.02 29.10 2.59
CA ALA A 257 1.96 28.19 1.92
C ALA A 257 2.79 27.40 2.94
N PHE A 258 2.78 26.09 2.80
CA PHE A 258 3.58 25.15 3.57
C PHE A 258 4.57 24.49 2.61
N ARG A 259 5.82 24.96 2.58
CA ARG A 259 6.88 24.29 1.83
C ARG A 259 7.29 23.05 2.59
N VAL A 260 6.96 21.88 2.04
CA VAL A 260 7.26 20.56 2.60
C VAL A 260 8.18 19.74 1.69
N PHE A 261 8.51 20.22 0.48
CA PHE A 261 9.49 19.62 -0.42
C PHE A 261 10.72 20.49 -0.59
N THR A 262 11.89 19.85 -0.64
CA THR A 262 13.14 20.51 -1.02
C THR A 262 13.19 20.82 -2.52
N ASP A 263 14.19 21.60 -2.95
CA ASP A 263 14.43 21.83 -4.39
C ASP A 263 14.86 20.53 -5.12
N ALA A 264 15.32 19.53 -4.36
CA ALA A 264 15.59 18.17 -4.82
C ALA A 264 14.36 17.23 -4.76
N GLN A 265 13.15 17.75 -4.46
CA GLN A 265 11.90 16.98 -4.34
C GLN A 265 11.89 15.87 -3.27
N VAL A 266 12.74 16.02 -2.24
CA VAL A 266 12.73 15.18 -1.05
C VAL A 266 11.76 15.76 -0.01
N SER A 267 11.02 14.88 0.67
CA SER A 267 10.28 15.21 1.89
C SER A 267 10.43 14.10 2.94
N TYR A 268 10.02 14.37 4.18
CA TYR A 268 10.01 13.41 5.28
C TYR A 268 8.64 13.40 5.97
N THR A 269 8.18 12.24 6.43
CA THR A 269 6.92 12.14 7.19
C THR A 269 6.94 13.08 8.39
N SER A 270 8.05 13.16 9.14
CA SER A 270 8.22 14.11 10.24
C SER A 270 7.92 15.58 9.87
N TRP A 271 8.21 16.03 8.64
CA TRP A 271 7.88 17.38 8.16
C TRP A 271 6.37 17.57 7.95
N PHE A 272 5.67 16.57 7.41
CA PHE A 272 4.21 16.59 7.28
C PHE A 272 3.53 16.57 8.64
N LEU A 273 3.96 15.71 9.56
CA LEU A 273 3.37 15.63 10.91
C LEU A 273 3.46 16.96 11.67
N ASP A 274 4.60 17.66 11.55
CA ASP A 274 4.79 18.99 12.12
C ASP A 274 3.93 20.05 11.43
N ALA A 275 3.92 20.08 10.10
CA ALA A 275 3.10 21.00 9.32
C ALA A 275 1.60 20.81 9.60
N PHE A 276 1.13 19.57 9.76
CA PHE A 276 -0.25 19.26 10.15
C PHE A 276 -0.57 19.74 11.57
N ASN A 277 0.30 19.53 12.57
CA ASN A 277 0.13 20.09 13.92
C ASN A 277 -0.03 21.64 13.87
N TYR A 278 0.71 22.33 13.01
CA TYR A 278 0.58 23.77 12.83
C TYR A 278 -0.71 24.17 12.10
N ALA A 279 -1.14 23.42 11.09
CA ALA A 279 -2.42 23.63 10.40
C ALA A 279 -3.63 23.47 11.35
N ILE A 280 -3.57 22.49 12.27
CA ILE A 280 -4.53 22.30 13.36
C ILE A 280 -4.51 23.52 14.30
N ALA A 281 -3.32 23.89 14.83
CA ALA A 281 -3.17 25.00 15.78
C ALA A 281 -3.64 26.35 15.20
N THR A 282 -3.35 26.61 13.93
CA THR A 282 -3.76 27.83 13.22
C THR A 282 -5.22 27.84 12.75
N ASN A 283 -5.97 26.74 12.97
CA ASN A 283 -7.35 26.55 12.54
C ASN A 283 -7.52 26.85 11.04
N MET A 284 -6.85 26.06 10.19
CA MET A 284 -7.08 26.07 8.73
C MET A 284 -8.48 25.51 8.40
N ASP A 285 -9.12 25.99 7.32
CA ASP A 285 -10.43 25.49 6.89
C ASP A 285 -10.27 24.35 5.87
N VAL A 286 -9.34 24.51 4.92
CA VAL A 286 -9.12 23.61 3.78
C VAL A 286 -7.62 23.36 3.60
N LEU A 287 -7.25 22.14 3.21
CA LEU A 287 -5.88 21.73 2.91
C LEU A 287 -5.84 20.95 1.59
N ASN A 288 -4.88 21.28 0.70
CA ASN A 288 -4.63 20.55 -0.54
C ASN A 288 -3.27 19.88 -0.52
N LEU A 289 -3.25 18.57 -0.81
CA LEU A 289 -2.08 17.81 -1.21
C LEU A 289 -2.15 17.46 -2.69
N SER A 290 -1.42 18.21 -3.51
CA SER A 290 -1.20 17.89 -4.93
C SER A 290 -0.14 16.79 -5.12
N ILE A 291 -0.10 15.85 -4.18
CA ILE A 291 0.89 14.79 -4.03
C ILE A 291 0.21 13.52 -3.54
N GLY A 292 0.94 12.41 -3.66
CA GLY A 292 0.62 11.12 -3.07
C GLY A 292 1.54 10.06 -3.68
N GLY A 293 1.61 8.89 -3.06
CA GLY A 293 2.40 7.78 -3.56
C GLY A 293 1.93 6.44 -3.05
N PRO A 294 2.77 5.40 -3.20
CA PRO A 294 2.53 4.07 -2.66
C PRO A 294 2.08 4.19 -1.20
N ASP A 295 0.99 3.53 -0.84
CA ASP A 295 0.69 3.36 0.57
C ASP A 295 1.79 2.48 1.17
N TYR A 296 2.46 2.99 2.22
CA TYR A 296 3.57 2.33 2.90
C TYR A 296 3.18 1.85 4.30
N LEU A 297 1.88 1.85 4.66
CA LEU A 297 1.41 1.70 6.04
C LEU A 297 2.15 2.65 7.01
N ASP A 298 2.38 3.90 6.59
CA ASP A 298 2.89 4.95 7.47
C ASP A 298 1.78 5.34 8.47
N LEU A 299 1.61 4.50 9.50
CA LEU A 299 0.61 4.68 10.54
C LEU A 299 0.74 6.02 11.27
N PRO A 300 1.94 6.60 11.51
CA PRO A 300 2.06 7.99 11.95
C PRO A 300 1.38 8.99 11.01
N PHE A 301 1.64 8.91 9.69
CA PHE A 301 1.02 9.80 8.70
C PHE A 301 -0.49 9.61 8.60
N VAL A 302 -0.97 8.36 8.50
CA VAL A 302 -2.40 8.02 8.41
C VAL A 302 -3.17 8.47 9.65
N GLU A 303 -2.69 8.17 10.86
CA GLU A 303 -3.36 8.61 12.09
C GLU A 303 -3.34 10.14 12.24
N LYS A 304 -2.31 10.83 11.73
CA LYS A 304 -2.26 12.30 11.73
C LYS A 304 -3.25 12.92 10.74
N VAL A 305 -3.50 12.28 9.60
CA VAL A 305 -4.58 12.68 8.67
C VAL A 305 -5.96 12.53 9.35
N TRP A 306 -6.16 11.49 10.15
CA TRP A 306 -7.39 11.37 10.96
C TRP A 306 -7.51 12.46 12.02
N GLU A 307 -6.43 12.83 12.72
CA GLU A 307 -6.45 13.94 13.69
C GLU A 307 -6.68 15.30 13.01
N LEU A 308 -6.01 15.56 11.88
CA LEU A 308 -6.17 16.77 11.07
C LEU A 308 -7.63 16.97 10.66
N THR A 309 -8.24 15.92 10.08
CA THR A 309 -9.65 15.97 9.68
C THR A 309 -10.59 16.04 10.89
N ALA A 310 -10.29 15.35 12.00
CA ALA A 310 -11.06 15.46 13.26
C ALA A 310 -11.13 16.89 13.81
N ASN A 311 -10.12 17.73 13.53
CA ASN A 311 -10.10 19.15 13.85
C ASN A 311 -10.86 20.04 12.83
N ASN A 312 -11.72 19.45 12.00
CA ASN A 312 -12.56 20.06 10.95
C ASN A 312 -11.81 20.60 9.72
N VAL A 313 -10.53 20.27 9.53
CA VAL A 313 -9.78 20.63 8.32
C VAL A 313 -10.24 19.77 7.14
N ILE A 314 -10.79 20.38 6.10
CA ILE A 314 -11.24 19.69 4.89
C ILE A 314 -10.03 19.37 4.01
N MET A 315 -9.72 18.09 3.83
CA MET A 315 -8.53 17.65 3.10
C MET A 315 -8.89 17.16 1.69
N VAL A 316 -8.23 17.74 0.68
CA VAL A 316 -8.33 17.37 -0.75
C VAL A 316 -6.98 16.86 -1.23
N SER A 317 -6.95 15.73 -1.93
CA SER A 317 -5.70 15.09 -2.37
C SER A 317 -5.80 14.48 -3.76
N ALA A 318 -4.70 14.51 -4.50
CA ALA A 318 -4.56 13.90 -5.83
C ALA A 318 -4.49 12.37 -5.75
N ILE A 319 -5.27 11.64 -6.57
CA ILE A 319 -5.39 10.17 -6.48
C ILE A 319 -4.16 9.38 -6.99
N GLY A 320 -3.22 10.03 -7.68
CA GLY A 320 -2.05 9.39 -8.30
C GLY A 320 -1.98 9.61 -9.82
N ASN A 321 -0.81 9.36 -10.42
CA ASN A 321 -0.57 9.58 -11.86
C ASN A 321 -0.15 8.30 -12.59
N ASP A 322 -0.45 7.16 -11.97
CA ASP A 322 0.12 5.85 -12.29
C ASP A 322 -0.88 5.01 -13.10
N GLY A 323 -1.97 5.64 -13.56
CA GLY A 323 -2.89 5.09 -14.55
C GLY A 323 -2.25 4.93 -15.94
N PRO A 324 -2.84 4.12 -16.84
CA PRO A 324 -4.21 3.61 -16.77
C PRO A 324 -4.37 2.26 -16.05
N LEU A 325 -3.31 1.76 -15.40
CA LEU A 325 -3.34 0.52 -14.63
C LEU A 325 -4.30 0.62 -13.43
N TYR A 326 -4.94 -0.50 -13.09
CA TYR A 326 -5.85 -0.62 -11.95
C TYR A 326 -5.10 -1.12 -10.73
N GLY A 327 -5.43 -0.59 -9.54
CA GLY A 327 -4.69 -0.88 -8.29
C GLY A 327 -3.64 0.18 -7.96
N THR A 328 -3.73 1.37 -8.59
CA THR A 328 -2.67 2.39 -8.60
C THR A 328 -2.98 3.62 -7.75
N LEU A 329 -3.89 3.48 -6.79
CA LEU A 329 -4.35 4.58 -5.94
C LEU A 329 -3.30 4.96 -4.90
N ASN A 330 -3.04 6.26 -4.76
CA ASN A 330 -1.98 6.77 -3.91
C ASN A 330 -2.49 7.34 -2.57
N ASN A 331 -1.71 7.13 -1.51
CA ASN A 331 -1.94 7.71 -0.19
C ASN A 331 -1.55 9.20 -0.16
N PRO A 332 -2.31 10.09 0.51
CA PRO A 332 -3.49 9.84 1.34
C PRO A 332 -4.85 9.95 0.61
N ALA A 333 -4.87 10.05 -0.72
CA ALA A 333 -6.11 10.24 -1.47
C ALA A 333 -7.02 9.00 -1.50
N ASP A 334 -6.47 7.82 -1.21
CA ASP A 334 -7.15 6.55 -0.94
C ASP A 334 -7.93 6.52 0.40
N GLN A 335 -7.56 7.34 1.38
CA GLN A 335 -8.17 7.34 2.72
C GLN A 335 -9.62 7.86 2.70
N SER A 336 -10.49 7.34 3.58
CA SER A 336 -11.93 7.62 3.52
C SER A 336 -12.31 9.04 3.93
N ASP A 337 -11.62 9.68 4.87
CA ASP A 337 -11.92 11.07 5.28
C ASP A 337 -11.36 12.12 4.31
N VAL A 338 -10.42 11.73 3.44
CA VAL A 338 -9.79 12.60 2.42
C VAL A 338 -10.62 12.60 1.14
N ILE A 339 -10.85 13.77 0.55
CA ILE A 339 -11.48 13.90 -0.77
C ILE A 339 -10.42 13.58 -1.83
N GLY A 340 -10.44 12.37 -2.36
CA GLY A 340 -9.53 11.87 -3.38
C GLY A 340 -10.00 12.24 -4.78
N VAL A 341 -9.14 12.89 -5.56
CA VAL A 341 -9.49 13.52 -6.85
C VAL A 341 -8.76 12.87 -8.03
N GLY A 342 -9.53 12.33 -8.97
CA GLY A 342 -9.03 11.86 -10.27
C GLY A 342 -9.09 12.92 -11.37
N GLY A 343 -8.39 12.66 -12.48
CA GLY A 343 -8.21 13.61 -13.59
C GLY A 343 -8.99 13.24 -14.85
N ILE A 344 -9.65 14.22 -15.46
CA ILE A 344 -10.27 14.12 -16.79
C ILE A 344 -9.68 15.14 -17.79
N ASP A 345 -9.86 14.89 -19.08
CA ASP A 345 -9.64 15.85 -20.16
C ASP A 345 -10.87 16.78 -20.37
N TYR A 346 -10.73 17.81 -21.22
CA TYR A 346 -11.83 18.73 -21.56
C TYR A 346 -12.99 18.05 -22.31
N ASN A 347 -12.80 16.86 -22.87
CA ASN A 347 -13.86 16.06 -23.49
C ASN A 347 -14.65 15.22 -22.47
N ASN A 348 -14.23 15.24 -21.19
CA ASN A 348 -14.73 14.42 -20.08
C ASN A 348 -14.36 12.92 -20.18
N HIS A 349 -13.26 12.57 -20.86
CA HIS A 349 -12.65 11.26 -20.73
C HIS A 349 -11.73 11.23 -19.51
N ILE A 350 -11.64 10.08 -18.84
CA ILE A 350 -10.62 9.86 -17.79
C ILE A 350 -9.24 10.01 -18.42
N ALA A 351 -8.41 10.89 -17.87
CA ALA A 351 -7.06 11.08 -18.35
C ALA A 351 -6.27 9.76 -18.19
N SER A 352 -5.42 9.43 -19.17
CA SER A 352 -4.67 8.17 -19.16
C SER A 352 -3.89 7.96 -17.86
N PHE A 353 -3.15 8.99 -17.43
CA PHE A 353 -2.40 9.01 -16.17
C PHE A 353 -3.25 8.88 -14.91
N SER A 354 -4.57 9.13 -14.93
CA SER A 354 -5.36 9.11 -13.69
C SER A 354 -5.39 7.69 -13.12
N SER A 355 -4.79 7.53 -11.92
CA SER A 355 -4.86 6.31 -11.13
C SER A 355 -6.30 5.89 -10.88
N ARG A 356 -6.52 4.58 -10.82
CA ARG A 356 -7.85 3.95 -10.81
C ARG A 356 -7.82 2.55 -10.19
N GLY A 357 -8.99 1.98 -9.96
CA GLY A 357 -9.17 0.66 -9.34
C GLY A 357 -9.72 0.76 -7.92
N MET A 358 -9.75 -0.37 -7.22
CA MET A 358 -10.18 -0.42 -5.82
C MET A 358 -9.02 -0.02 -4.89
N SER A 359 -9.29 0.44 -3.66
CA SER A 359 -8.23 0.62 -2.65
C SER A 359 -7.60 -0.71 -2.25
N THR A 360 -6.26 -0.75 -2.24
CA THR A 360 -5.47 -1.95 -1.98
C THR A 360 -5.53 -2.41 -0.52
N TRP A 361 -5.73 -1.49 0.43
CA TRP A 361 -5.94 -1.76 1.86
C TRP A 361 -6.89 -2.92 2.19
N GLU A 362 -8.02 -3.03 1.49
CA GLU A 362 -9.04 -4.05 1.77
C GLU A 362 -9.03 -5.24 0.79
N ILE A 363 -8.14 -5.23 -0.22
CA ILE A 363 -7.95 -6.35 -1.16
C ILE A 363 -7.57 -7.67 -0.47
N PRO A 364 -6.77 -7.70 0.61
CA PRO A 364 -6.53 -8.92 1.40
C PRO A 364 -7.79 -9.52 2.06
N HIS A 365 -8.90 -8.76 2.05
CA HIS A 365 -10.24 -9.17 2.48
C HIS A 365 -11.20 -9.28 1.27
N GLY A 366 -10.65 -9.52 0.08
CA GLY A 366 -11.35 -9.88 -1.14
C GLY A 366 -11.75 -8.73 -2.06
N TYR A 367 -12.03 -7.52 -1.55
CA TYR A 367 -12.50 -6.39 -2.37
C TYR A 367 -12.08 -5.05 -1.74
N GLY A 368 -11.61 -4.10 -2.55
CA GLY A 368 -11.30 -2.74 -2.10
C GLY A 368 -12.53 -1.81 -2.04
N ARG A 369 -12.37 -0.62 -1.44
CA ARG A 369 -13.36 0.47 -1.45
C ARG A 369 -13.36 1.25 -2.77
N VAL A 370 -14.44 1.99 -3.01
CA VAL A 370 -14.59 2.90 -4.15
C VAL A 370 -13.75 4.17 -3.96
N LYS A 371 -12.84 4.40 -4.91
CA LYS A 371 -12.06 5.63 -5.10
C LYS A 371 -11.79 5.82 -6.61
N PRO A 372 -11.49 7.04 -7.10
CA PRO A 372 -11.53 8.34 -6.40
C PRO A 372 -12.95 8.69 -5.90
N ASP A 373 -13.09 9.75 -5.09
CA ASP A 373 -14.42 10.23 -4.69
C ASP A 373 -15.12 10.94 -5.87
N VAL A 374 -14.38 11.80 -6.57
CA VAL A 374 -14.83 12.59 -7.73
C VAL A 374 -13.69 12.78 -8.74
N VAL A 375 -14.02 13.20 -9.96
CA VAL A 375 -13.03 13.64 -10.97
C VAL A 375 -13.21 15.10 -11.38
N ALA A 376 -12.10 15.75 -11.75
CA ALA A 376 -12.07 17.13 -12.23
C ALA A 376 -11.07 17.29 -13.39
N TYR A 377 -11.16 18.40 -14.14
CA TYR A 377 -10.24 18.66 -15.25
C TYR A 377 -8.80 18.70 -14.73
N GLY A 378 -7.97 17.81 -15.28
CA GLY A 378 -6.58 17.61 -14.87
C GLY A 378 -5.60 17.51 -16.02
N ARG A 379 -6.06 17.57 -17.28
CA ARG A 379 -5.20 17.63 -18.48
C ARG A 379 -5.20 19.04 -19.06
N GLU A 380 -4.01 19.56 -19.34
CA GLU A 380 -3.78 20.86 -20.00
C GLU A 380 -4.50 22.04 -19.31
N ILE A 381 -4.39 22.11 -17.98
CA ILE A 381 -5.01 23.18 -17.18
C ILE A 381 -4.05 24.36 -17.10
N MET A 382 -4.56 25.56 -17.37
CA MET A 382 -3.82 26.81 -17.23
C MET A 382 -3.73 27.23 -15.76
N GLY A 383 -2.54 27.59 -15.29
CA GLY A 383 -2.27 28.04 -13.92
C GLY A 383 -1.00 28.89 -13.85
N SER A 384 -0.74 29.51 -12.69
CA SER A 384 0.36 30.48 -12.52
C SER A 384 1.75 29.89 -12.81
N LYS A 385 2.53 30.57 -13.65
CA LYS A 385 3.94 30.24 -13.90
C LYS A 385 4.84 30.96 -12.88
N ILE A 386 5.80 30.24 -12.29
CA ILE A 386 6.77 30.76 -11.30
C ILE A 386 7.40 32.13 -11.64
N SER A 387 7.61 32.44 -12.93
CA SER A 387 8.17 33.71 -13.39
C SER A 387 7.14 34.86 -13.34
N THR A 388 6.10 34.76 -14.16
CA THR A 388 4.99 35.70 -14.40
C THR A 388 4.13 35.07 -15.50
N GLY A 389 2.84 35.45 -15.57
CA GLY A 389 1.90 34.88 -16.54
C GLY A 389 1.57 33.42 -16.26
N CYS A 390 0.96 32.77 -17.23
CA CYS A 390 0.40 31.43 -17.07
C CYS A 390 1.25 30.34 -17.75
N LYS A 391 1.06 29.09 -17.32
CA LYS A 391 1.54 27.88 -18.01
C LYS A 391 0.45 26.81 -17.97
N SER A 392 0.53 25.84 -18.88
CA SER A 392 -0.30 24.64 -18.84
C SER A 392 0.42 23.52 -18.10
N LEU A 393 -0.29 22.70 -17.32
CA LEU A 393 0.21 21.42 -16.78
C LEU A 393 -0.87 20.33 -16.86
N SER A 394 -0.44 19.08 -16.76
CA SER A 394 -1.31 17.91 -16.63
C SER A 394 -0.93 17.06 -15.41
N GLY A 395 -1.93 16.44 -14.78
CA GLY A 395 -1.77 15.51 -13.65
C GLY A 395 -2.97 15.53 -12.70
N THR A 396 -3.13 14.52 -11.86
CA THR A 396 -4.09 14.57 -10.74
C THR A 396 -3.67 15.57 -9.67
N SER A 397 -2.37 15.89 -9.59
CA SER A 397 -1.82 17.03 -8.85
C SER A 397 -2.35 18.40 -9.33
N VAL A 398 -2.91 18.43 -10.55
CA VAL A 398 -3.56 19.60 -11.18
C VAL A 398 -5.09 19.53 -11.02
N ALA A 399 -5.70 18.34 -11.03
CA ALA A 399 -7.11 18.16 -10.74
C ALA A 399 -7.47 18.44 -9.25
N SER A 400 -6.61 18.05 -8.31
CA SER A 400 -6.79 18.30 -6.87
C SER A 400 -7.03 19.79 -6.55
N PRO A 401 -6.21 20.75 -7.02
CA PRO A 401 -6.43 22.18 -6.75
C PRO A 401 -7.65 22.78 -7.46
N VAL A 402 -8.15 22.18 -8.56
CA VAL A 402 -9.45 22.55 -9.15
C VAL A 402 -10.55 22.26 -8.12
N VAL A 403 -10.55 21.07 -7.52
CA VAL A 403 -11.52 20.70 -6.47
C VAL A 403 -11.30 21.53 -5.20
N ALA A 404 -10.06 21.74 -4.77
CA ALA A 404 -9.77 22.55 -3.58
C ALA A 404 -10.21 24.02 -3.74
N GLY A 405 -10.04 24.60 -4.93
CA GLY A 405 -10.56 25.93 -5.27
C GLY A 405 -12.09 25.98 -5.24
N VAL A 406 -12.77 24.97 -5.79
CA VAL A 406 -14.23 24.81 -5.65
C VAL A 406 -14.64 24.68 -4.18
N VAL A 407 -13.92 23.89 -3.38
CA VAL A 407 -14.19 23.75 -1.94
C VAL A 407 -14.04 25.09 -1.22
N CYS A 408 -12.98 25.87 -1.48
CA CYS A 408 -12.82 27.21 -0.91
C CYS A 408 -13.98 28.16 -1.30
N LEU A 409 -14.43 28.10 -2.55
CA LEU A 409 -15.58 28.86 -3.03
C LEU A 409 -16.87 28.45 -2.30
N LEU A 410 -17.13 27.14 -2.16
CA LEU A 410 -18.28 26.59 -1.44
C LEU A 410 -18.25 26.86 0.07
N VAL A 411 -17.08 26.82 0.72
CA VAL A 411 -16.92 27.21 2.14
C VAL A 411 -17.27 28.70 2.33
N SER A 412 -16.95 29.55 1.36
CA SER A 412 -17.27 30.98 1.44
C SER A 412 -18.77 31.30 1.37
N VAL A 413 -19.60 30.37 0.85
CA VAL A 413 -21.07 30.49 0.80
C VAL A 413 -21.69 30.48 2.19
N ILE A 414 -21.14 29.68 3.11
CA ILE A 414 -21.67 29.55 4.47
C ILE A 414 -21.12 30.71 5.33
N PRO A 415 -22.00 31.47 6.03
CA PRO A 415 -21.57 32.55 6.92
C PRO A 415 -20.57 32.07 7.97
N GLU A 416 -19.49 32.84 8.15
CA GLU A 416 -18.33 32.51 9.00
C GLU A 416 -18.71 32.00 10.41
N ASN A 417 -19.69 32.65 11.05
CA ASN A 417 -20.21 32.28 12.38
C ASN A 417 -20.95 30.92 12.43
N SER A 418 -21.34 30.39 11.27
CA SER A 418 -22.12 29.16 11.12
C SER A 418 -21.31 28.03 10.48
N ARG A 419 -20.15 28.33 9.86
CA ARG A 419 -19.31 27.36 9.14
C ARG A 419 -19.01 26.12 9.98
N LYS A 420 -18.39 26.27 11.16
CA LYS A 420 -17.99 25.12 12.00
C LYS A 420 -19.14 24.24 12.53
N ASN A 421 -20.39 24.70 12.43
CA ASN A 421 -21.58 23.93 12.84
C ASN A 421 -22.23 23.14 11.69
N LEU A 422 -21.91 23.48 10.44
CA LEU A 422 -22.52 22.90 9.23
C LEU A 422 -21.50 22.25 8.30
N LEU A 423 -20.33 22.87 8.16
CA LEU A 423 -19.22 22.41 7.33
C LEU A 423 -18.17 21.67 8.17
N ASN A 424 -17.89 20.47 7.72
CA ASN A 424 -16.87 19.53 8.19
C ASN A 424 -16.47 18.61 7.00
N PRO A 425 -15.39 17.81 7.11
CA PRO A 425 -14.94 16.93 6.03
C PRO A 425 -16.04 16.02 5.44
N ALA A 426 -16.89 15.43 6.30
CA ALA A 426 -18.01 14.60 5.85
C ALA A 426 -19.07 15.38 5.05
N SER A 427 -19.56 16.51 5.56
CA SER A 427 -20.59 17.32 4.88
C SER A 427 -20.14 17.87 3.53
N MET A 428 -18.86 18.27 3.41
CA MET A 428 -18.30 18.70 2.14
C MET A 428 -18.18 17.51 1.18
N LYS A 429 -17.63 16.37 1.64
CA LYS A 429 -17.58 15.15 0.83
C LYS A 429 -18.97 14.73 0.35
N GLN A 430 -19.99 14.73 1.20
CA GLN A 430 -21.38 14.45 0.86
C GLN A 430 -21.88 15.36 -0.26
N ALA A 431 -21.71 16.68 -0.14
CA ALA A 431 -22.15 17.61 -1.18
C ALA A 431 -21.45 17.38 -2.53
N LEU A 432 -20.14 17.08 -2.52
CA LEU A 432 -19.36 16.83 -3.73
C LEU A 432 -19.75 15.50 -4.41
N VAL A 433 -19.92 14.40 -3.66
CA VAL A 433 -20.27 13.08 -4.24
C VAL A 433 -21.75 12.98 -4.60
N GLU A 434 -22.66 13.57 -3.81
CA GLU A 434 -24.10 13.58 -4.12
C GLU A 434 -24.43 14.58 -5.24
N GLY A 435 -23.63 15.63 -5.41
CA GLY A 435 -23.75 16.60 -6.50
C GLY A 435 -23.07 16.20 -7.80
N ALA A 436 -22.15 15.22 -7.79
CA ALA A 436 -21.36 14.85 -8.96
C ALA A 436 -22.20 14.38 -10.15
N THR A 437 -21.72 14.68 -11.35
CA THR A 437 -22.33 14.30 -12.62
C THR A 437 -21.63 13.06 -13.18
N LYS A 438 -22.29 11.90 -13.08
CA LYS A 438 -21.83 10.63 -13.68
C LYS A 438 -21.53 10.80 -15.18
N LEU A 439 -20.33 10.40 -15.57
CA LEU A 439 -19.84 10.34 -16.93
C LEU A 439 -20.27 9.03 -17.60
N SER A 440 -20.55 9.08 -18.90
CA SER A 440 -20.86 7.90 -19.71
C SER A 440 -19.58 7.25 -20.22
N GLY A 441 -19.40 5.95 -19.97
CA GLY A 441 -18.25 5.16 -20.43
C GLY A 441 -17.37 4.63 -19.29
N PRO A 442 -16.79 5.47 -18.42
CA PRO A 442 -15.94 5.01 -17.32
C PRO A 442 -16.72 4.28 -16.23
N ASN A 443 -16.06 3.38 -15.50
CA ASN A 443 -16.66 2.73 -14.32
C ASN A 443 -16.40 3.49 -13.01
N ILE A 444 -17.10 3.09 -11.95
CA ILE A 444 -17.08 3.75 -10.64
C ILE A 444 -15.68 3.79 -10.00
N TYR A 445 -14.80 2.84 -10.31
CA TYR A 445 -13.40 2.82 -9.85
C TYR A 445 -12.45 3.68 -10.70
N GLU A 446 -12.96 4.35 -11.73
CA GLU A 446 -12.21 5.31 -12.55
C GLU A 446 -12.70 6.74 -12.32
N GLN A 447 -14.02 6.92 -12.13
CA GLN A 447 -14.66 8.24 -12.02
C GLN A 447 -15.23 8.57 -10.63
N GLY A 448 -15.30 7.61 -9.71
CA GLY A 448 -16.01 7.78 -8.44
C GLY A 448 -17.50 8.08 -8.66
N ALA A 449 -17.98 9.11 -7.96
CA ALA A 449 -19.33 9.66 -8.17
C ALA A 449 -19.50 10.34 -9.55
N GLY A 450 -18.40 10.65 -10.24
CA GLY A 450 -18.36 11.31 -11.54
C GLY A 450 -17.68 12.67 -11.51
N LYS A 451 -17.90 13.46 -12.55
CA LYS A 451 -17.32 14.81 -12.65
C LYS A 451 -17.95 15.72 -11.61
N LEU A 452 -17.11 16.46 -10.87
CA LEU A 452 -17.55 17.49 -9.96
C LEU A 452 -18.57 18.45 -10.63
N ASN A 453 -19.59 18.86 -9.89
CA ASN A 453 -20.56 19.86 -10.32
C ASN A 453 -20.70 20.91 -9.20
N LEU A 454 -20.21 22.13 -9.47
CA LEU A 454 -20.17 23.21 -8.50
C LEU A 454 -21.59 23.63 -8.06
N MET A 455 -22.50 23.79 -9.02
CA MET A 455 -23.85 24.31 -8.76
C MET A 455 -24.75 23.28 -8.05
N ALA A 456 -24.61 21.99 -8.36
CA ALA A 456 -25.29 20.93 -7.60
C ALA A 456 -24.78 20.87 -6.16
N SER A 457 -23.45 20.88 -5.96
CA SER A 457 -22.81 20.93 -4.62
C SER A 457 -23.26 22.17 -3.83
N TYR A 458 -23.37 23.33 -4.49
CA TYR A 458 -23.85 24.59 -3.89
C TYR A 458 -25.30 24.49 -3.38
N GLU A 459 -26.24 23.99 -4.20
CA GLU A 459 -27.63 23.86 -3.78
C GLU A 459 -27.80 22.80 -2.66
N ILE A 460 -26.98 21.74 -2.65
CA ILE A 460 -26.93 20.79 -1.52
C ILE A 460 -26.47 21.49 -0.25
N LEU A 461 -25.33 22.19 -0.26
CA LEU A 461 -24.79 22.88 0.94
C LEU A 461 -25.69 23.99 1.47
N LYS A 462 -26.34 24.74 0.58
CA LYS A 462 -27.30 25.81 0.91
C LYS A 462 -28.52 25.30 1.68
N GLY A 463 -28.95 24.07 1.42
CA GLY A 463 -30.03 23.39 2.14
C GLY A 463 -29.56 22.34 3.15
N TYR A 464 -28.25 22.22 3.40
CA TYR A 464 -27.68 21.08 4.11
C TYR A 464 -28.11 21.01 5.58
N GLN A 465 -28.56 19.82 5.98
CA GLN A 465 -28.81 19.47 7.37
C GLN A 465 -27.84 18.36 7.76
N PRO A 466 -27.11 18.50 8.90
CA PRO A 466 -26.16 17.50 9.37
C PRO A 466 -26.76 16.09 9.41
N ARG A 467 -26.24 15.18 8.57
CA ARG A 467 -26.80 13.83 8.36
C ARG A 467 -25.72 12.77 8.10
N ALA A 468 -26.08 11.51 8.29
CA ALA A 468 -25.29 10.39 7.78
C ALA A 468 -25.81 9.95 6.41
N SER A 469 -24.92 9.58 5.49
CA SER A 469 -25.23 8.95 4.21
C SER A 469 -24.28 7.78 3.93
N ILE A 470 -24.54 7.04 2.86
CA ILE A 470 -23.71 5.92 2.38
C ILE A 470 -23.28 6.25 0.96
N PHE A 471 -21.99 6.07 0.65
CA PHE A 471 -21.43 6.25 -0.68
C PHE A 471 -20.87 4.92 -1.23
N PRO A 472 -21.25 4.52 -2.47
CA PRO A 472 -22.39 5.04 -3.24
C PRO A 472 -23.73 4.74 -2.52
N SER A 473 -24.79 5.51 -2.82
CA SER A 473 -26.13 5.34 -2.26
C SER A 473 -27.04 4.39 -3.05
N LEU A 474 -26.59 4.00 -4.25
CA LEU A 474 -27.18 2.99 -5.12
C LEU A 474 -26.08 2.00 -5.52
N LEU A 475 -26.42 0.71 -5.56
CA LEU A 475 -25.58 -0.35 -6.10
C LEU A 475 -26.39 -1.15 -7.12
N ASP A 476 -26.15 -0.90 -8.42
CA ASP A 476 -26.93 -1.46 -9.53
C ASP A 476 -26.09 -2.37 -10.44
N TYR A 477 -26.21 -3.68 -10.23
CA TYR A 477 -25.52 -4.71 -11.03
C TYR A 477 -26.09 -4.83 -12.46
N THR A 478 -27.07 -4.02 -12.86
CA THR A 478 -27.58 -3.94 -14.24
C THR A 478 -26.95 -2.80 -15.05
N ASP A 479 -26.34 -1.81 -14.39
CA ASP A 479 -25.71 -0.63 -14.99
C ASP A 479 -24.23 -0.90 -15.33
N CYS A 480 -24.02 -1.46 -16.53
CA CYS A 480 -22.72 -1.76 -17.12
C CYS A 480 -22.35 -0.68 -18.16
N PRO A 481 -21.13 -0.10 -18.13
CA PRO A 481 -19.96 -0.50 -17.34
C PRO A 481 -19.85 0.13 -15.95
N TYR A 482 -20.79 0.99 -15.51
CA TYR A 482 -20.57 1.84 -14.33
C TYR A 482 -20.27 1.04 -13.05
N PHE A 483 -21.03 -0.02 -12.75
CA PHE A 483 -20.76 -0.91 -11.61
C PHE A 483 -19.90 -2.13 -12.00
N TRP A 484 -18.96 -1.99 -12.92
CA TRP A 484 -17.90 -3.00 -13.09
C TRP A 484 -17.08 -3.11 -11.79
N PRO A 485 -16.67 -4.32 -11.36
CA PRO A 485 -16.85 -5.63 -12.00
C PRO A 485 -18.22 -6.27 -11.76
N PHE A 486 -18.96 -5.83 -10.74
CA PHE A 486 -20.21 -6.44 -10.27
C PHE A 486 -21.29 -6.60 -11.33
N CYS A 487 -21.44 -5.65 -12.25
CA CYS A 487 -22.38 -5.74 -13.36
C CYS A 487 -22.06 -6.87 -14.36
N ARG A 488 -20.81 -7.37 -14.35
CA ARG A 488 -20.37 -8.58 -15.07
C ARG A 488 -20.39 -9.84 -14.18
N GLN A 489 -20.69 -9.73 -12.89
CA GLN A 489 -20.68 -10.81 -11.88
C GLN A 489 -22.08 -11.03 -11.27
N PRO A 490 -23.00 -11.68 -12.01
CA PRO A 490 -24.31 -12.01 -11.46
C PRO A 490 -24.18 -13.03 -10.33
N LEU A 491 -25.01 -12.90 -9.30
CA LEU A 491 -25.03 -13.85 -8.19
C LEU A 491 -25.80 -15.13 -8.56
N TYR A 492 -25.48 -16.22 -7.86
CA TYR A 492 -26.17 -17.51 -7.95
C TYR A 492 -25.93 -18.34 -6.68
N ALA A 493 -26.74 -19.38 -6.46
CA ALA A 493 -26.61 -20.23 -5.29
C ALA A 493 -25.36 -21.13 -5.34
N GLY A 494 -24.76 -21.38 -4.17
CA GLY A 494 -23.52 -22.14 -4.03
C GLY A 494 -22.23 -21.34 -4.29
N ALA A 495 -22.32 -20.04 -4.62
CA ALA A 495 -21.18 -19.14 -4.82
C ALA A 495 -20.46 -18.76 -3.50
N MET A 496 -19.20 -18.32 -3.59
CA MET A 496 -18.59 -17.48 -2.54
C MET A 496 -19.36 -16.15 -2.42
N PRO A 497 -19.41 -15.53 -1.22
CA PRO A 497 -20.01 -14.20 -1.08
C PRO A 497 -19.29 -13.17 -1.95
N VAL A 498 -20.06 -12.35 -2.67
CA VAL A 498 -19.53 -11.17 -3.36
C VAL A 498 -19.59 -10.01 -2.39
N ILE A 499 -18.45 -9.33 -2.17
CA ILE A 499 -18.32 -8.28 -1.18
C ILE A 499 -18.37 -6.92 -1.86
N PHE A 500 -19.19 -6.00 -1.36
CA PHE A 500 -19.16 -4.59 -1.75
C PHE A 500 -18.86 -3.71 -0.54
N ASN A 501 -17.79 -2.91 -0.62
CA ASN A 501 -17.35 -2.02 0.45
C ASN A 501 -17.82 -0.58 0.23
N ALA A 502 -18.93 -0.23 0.88
CA ALA A 502 -19.48 1.12 0.91
C ALA A 502 -18.85 1.95 2.05
N THR A 503 -18.79 3.26 1.88
CA THR A 503 -18.35 4.21 2.92
C THR A 503 -19.57 4.84 3.59
N ILE A 504 -19.71 4.70 4.90
CA ILE A 504 -20.62 5.50 5.72
C ILE A 504 -19.96 6.86 5.94
N ILE A 505 -20.66 7.95 5.63
CA ILE A 505 -20.17 9.32 5.82
C ILE A 505 -21.06 9.99 6.86
N ASN A 506 -20.50 10.45 7.98
CA ASN A 506 -21.23 11.02 9.11
C ASN A 506 -21.02 12.53 9.24
N GLY A 507 -21.85 13.32 8.56
CA GLY A 507 -21.81 14.78 8.64
C GLY A 507 -22.45 15.37 9.90
N MET A 508 -22.86 14.55 10.89
CA MET A 508 -23.50 15.01 12.13
C MET A 508 -22.52 15.48 13.22
N GLY A 509 -21.30 14.92 13.24
CA GLY A 509 -20.25 15.22 14.23
C GLY A 509 -19.08 14.23 14.18
N VAL A 510 -17.95 14.57 14.80
CA VAL A 510 -16.67 13.83 14.71
C VAL A 510 -16.71 12.39 15.25
N VAL A 511 -17.75 12.02 15.99
CA VAL A 511 -17.97 10.63 16.41
C VAL A 511 -19.39 10.23 16.01
N GLY A 512 -19.52 9.12 15.30
CA GLY A 512 -20.79 8.44 15.08
C GLY A 512 -20.76 7.04 15.70
N PHE A 513 -21.94 6.50 15.98
CA PHE A 513 -22.14 5.13 16.42
C PHE A 513 -23.27 4.51 15.63
N VAL A 514 -23.13 3.26 15.22
CA VAL A 514 -24.21 2.49 14.61
C VAL A 514 -25.17 2.03 15.72
N GLU A 515 -26.41 2.50 15.72
CA GLU A 515 -27.37 2.25 16.82
C GLU A 515 -27.89 0.81 16.80
N THR A 516 -28.07 0.26 15.61
CA THR A 516 -28.59 -1.08 15.37
C THR A 516 -27.87 -1.68 14.16
N PRO A 517 -27.60 -3.00 14.14
CA PRO A 517 -27.00 -3.66 12.97
C PRO A 517 -27.73 -3.30 11.66
N PRO A 518 -27.00 -3.17 10.53
CA PRO A 518 -27.60 -2.97 9.21
C PRO A 518 -28.68 -4.01 8.90
N MET A 519 -29.78 -3.57 8.29
CA MET A 519 -30.90 -4.45 7.93
C MET A 519 -31.12 -4.47 6.42
N TRP A 520 -31.28 -5.67 5.86
CA TRP A 520 -31.79 -5.90 4.50
C TRP A 520 -33.32 -5.88 4.49
N GLN A 521 -33.91 -5.13 3.55
CA GLN A 521 -35.34 -4.98 3.35
C GLN A 521 -35.65 -5.20 1.85
N PRO A 522 -36.01 -6.42 1.43
CA PRO A 522 -36.38 -6.69 0.03
C PRO A 522 -37.70 -5.99 -0.32
N PHE A 523 -37.88 -5.62 -1.60
CA PHE A 523 -39.14 -5.02 -2.07
C PHE A 523 -40.25 -6.04 -2.34
N ASP A 524 -39.90 -7.32 -2.52
CA ASP A 524 -40.84 -8.40 -2.78
C ASP A 524 -40.44 -9.70 -2.05
N GLU A 525 -41.25 -10.76 -2.19
CA GLU A 525 -40.95 -12.06 -1.58
C GLU A 525 -39.72 -12.74 -2.20
N VAL A 526 -39.38 -12.42 -3.45
CA VAL A 526 -38.24 -12.99 -4.20
C VAL A 526 -36.92 -12.49 -3.62
N GLY A 527 -36.87 -11.26 -3.12
CA GLY A 527 -35.69 -10.72 -2.45
C GLY A 527 -35.29 -11.42 -1.15
N ASN A 528 -36.12 -12.34 -0.62
CA ASN A 528 -35.70 -13.25 0.46
C ASN A 528 -34.69 -14.32 0.01
N LEU A 529 -34.57 -14.57 -1.30
CA LEU A 529 -33.53 -15.44 -1.88
C LEU A 529 -32.12 -14.85 -1.74
N LEU A 530 -32.00 -13.54 -1.56
CA LEU A 530 -30.74 -12.86 -1.27
C LEU A 530 -30.47 -12.92 0.25
N SER A 531 -29.32 -13.50 0.60
CA SER A 531 -28.73 -13.40 1.92
C SER A 531 -27.64 -12.33 1.90
N ILE A 532 -27.68 -11.41 2.86
CA ILE A 532 -26.63 -10.40 3.05
C ILE A 532 -26.14 -10.51 4.48
N HIS A 533 -24.83 -10.78 4.63
CA HIS A 533 -24.14 -10.59 5.90
C HIS A 533 -23.41 -9.24 5.88
N PHE A 534 -23.32 -8.58 7.03
CA PHE A 534 -22.75 -7.23 7.13
C PHE A 534 -21.57 -7.22 8.09
N THR A 535 -20.44 -6.67 7.66
CA THR A 535 -19.38 -6.20 8.56
C THR A 535 -19.24 -4.70 8.42
N TYR A 536 -19.23 -3.98 9.54
CA TYR A 536 -19.32 -2.52 9.56
C TYR A 536 -18.56 -1.95 10.77
N SER A 537 -18.28 -0.65 10.74
CA SER A 537 -17.70 0.05 11.89
C SER A 537 -18.76 0.33 12.96
N ASP A 538 -18.64 -0.24 14.16
CA ASP A 538 -19.50 0.10 15.31
C ASP A 538 -19.37 1.58 15.70
N VAL A 539 -18.13 2.08 15.63
CA VAL A 539 -17.75 3.49 15.85
C VAL A 539 -17.29 4.08 14.53
N ILE A 540 -17.88 5.21 14.15
CA ILE A 540 -17.51 6.02 12.99
C ILE A 540 -16.60 7.13 13.49
N TRP A 541 -15.35 7.14 13.05
CA TRP A 541 -14.32 8.09 13.49
C TRP A 541 -13.23 8.23 12.41
N PRO A 542 -12.76 9.46 12.10
CA PRO A 542 -13.25 10.75 12.59
C PRO A 542 -14.51 11.27 11.84
N TRP A 543 -14.74 10.86 10.59
CA TRP A 543 -15.94 11.29 9.85
C TRP A 543 -16.56 10.16 9.01
N THR A 544 -15.78 9.11 8.75
CA THR A 544 -16.17 7.99 7.93
C THR A 544 -16.05 6.65 8.66
N GLY A 545 -16.77 5.66 8.14
CA GLY A 545 -16.74 4.26 8.56
C GLY A 545 -17.03 3.37 7.36
N PHE A 546 -16.82 2.06 7.48
CA PHE A 546 -17.09 1.11 6.41
C PHE A 546 -18.42 0.37 6.64
N LEU A 547 -19.04 -0.05 5.53
CA LEU A 547 -20.16 -0.98 5.47
C LEU A 547 -19.88 -1.97 4.34
N ALA A 548 -19.44 -3.18 4.69
CA ALA A 548 -19.24 -4.26 3.74
C ALA A 548 -20.52 -5.11 3.63
N LEU A 549 -21.00 -5.30 2.40
CA LEU A 549 -22.13 -6.16 2.08
C LEU A 549 -21.61 -7.49 1.52
N HIS A 550 -21.71 -8.57 2.29
CA HIS A 550 -21.34 -9.92 1.87
C HIS A 550 -22.58 -10.62 1.31
N MET A 551 -22.72 -10.61 -0.02
CA MET A 551 -23.95 -11.00 -0.71
C MET A 551 -23.87 -12.40 -1.31
N GLN A 552 -24.87 -13.24 -1.05
CA GLN A 552 -24.99 -14.60 -1.59
C GLN A 552 -26.46 -14.95 -1.86
N ILE A 553 -26.72 -15.76 -2.88
CA ILE A 553 -28.04 -16.34 -3.10
C ILE A 553 -28.16 -17.65 -2.33
N ARG A 554 -29.27 -17.82 -1.61
CA ARG A 554 -29.55 -19.05 -0.85
C ARG A 554 -29.82 -20.23 -1.79
N GLU A 555 -29.68 -21.45 -1.28
CA GLU A 555 -29.84 -22.68 -2.08
C GLU A 555 -31.26 -22.84 -2.68
N GLU A 556 -32.31 -22.25 -2.07
CA GLU A 556 -33.66 -22.23 -2.67
C GLU A 556 -33.70 -21.43 -3.98
N GLY A 557 -32.77 -20.48 -4.17
CA GLY A 557 -32.63 -19.64 -5.35
C GLY A 557 -31.83 -20.28 -6.50
N ALA A 558 -31.38 -21.54 -6.39
CA ALA A 558 -30.48 -22.18 -7.37
C ALA A 558 -31.02 -22.25 -8.81
N GLN A 559 -32.35 -22.15 -9.00
CA GLN A 559 -32.99 -22.11 -10.33
C GLN A 559 -33.57 -20.73 -10.68
N PHE A 560 -33.43 -19.73 -9.80
CA PHE A 560 -33.99 -18.40 -10.03
C PHE A 560 -33.19 -17.63 -11.08
N SER A 561 -33.88 -16.83 -11.90
CA SER A 561 -33.25 -15.87 -12.80
C SER A 561 -34.06 -14.59 -12.85
N GLY A 562 -33.39 -13.45 -12.68
CA GLY A 562 -34.05 -12.16 -12.65
C GLY A 562 -33.18 -11.10 -11.98
N VAL A 563 -33.84 -10.11 -11.40
CA VAL A 563 -33.22 -9.04 -10.62
C VAL A 563 -33.89 -9.04 -9.24
N ILE A 564 -33.09 -8.91 -8.18
CA ILE A 564 -33.56 -8.70 -6.82
C ILE A 564 -33.33 -7.23 -6.46
N GLU A 565 -34.36 -6.57 -5.92
CA GLU A 565 -34.31 -5.17 -5.53
C GLU A 565 -34.74 -4.99 -4.07
N GLY A 566 -34.14 -4.01 -3.39
CA GLY A 566 -34.45 -3.68 -2.01
C GLY A 566 -33.53 -2.63 -1.41
N ASN A 567 -33.64 -2.44 -0.10
CA ASN A 567 -32.90 -1.44 0.66
C ASN A 567 -32.04 -2.09 1.74
N VAL A 568 -30.82 -1.59 1.90
CA VAL A 568 -30.03 -1.76 3.12
C VAL A 568 -30.15 -0.49 3.96
N THR A 569 -30.66 -0.61 5.19
CA THR A 569 -30.85 0.53 6.09
C THR A 569 -29.86 0.47 7.26
N VAL A 570 -29.17 1.57 7.53
CA VAL A 570 -28.29 1.73 8.70
C VAL A 570 -28.75 2.94 9.49
N LYS A 571 -28.78 2.84 10.83
CA LYS A 571 -29.11 3.96 11.70
C LYS A 571 -27.88 4.39 12.48
N VAL A 572 -27.45 5.63 12.25
CA VAL A 572 -26.30 6.25 12.92
C VAL A 572 -26.82 7.26 13.93
N TYR A 573 -26.13 7.41 15.06
CA TYR A 573 -26.27 8.57 15.93
C TYR A 573 -24.91 9.18 16.28
N SER A 574 -24.91 10.49 16.50
CA SER A 574 -23.77 11.24 17.04
C SER A 574 -24.13 11.85 18.40
N PRO A 575 -23.15 12.03 19.30
CA PRO A 575 -23.31 12.85 20.49
C PRO A 575 -23.87 14.25 20.15
N ALA A 576 -24.53 14.88 21.12
CA ALA A 576 -24.98 16.26 21.01
C ALA A 576 -23.77 17.20 20.87
N LEU A 577 -23.82 18.15 19.92
CA LEU A 577 -22.87 19.26 19.89
C LEU A 577 -23.26 20.34 20.91
N GLU A 578 -22.33 21.25 21.20
CA GLU A 578 -22.53 22.31 22.18
C GLU A 578 -23.71 23.23 21.76
N GLY A 579 -24.80 23.21 22.53
CA GLY A 579 -26.05 23.92 22.22
C GLY A 579 -27.20 23.06 21.66
N ASP A 580 -26.96 21.79 21.32
CA ASP A 580 -28.02 20.86 20.92
C ASP A 580 -28.92 20.43 22.09
N LYS A 581 -30.18 20.11 21.81
CA LYS A 581 -31.16 19.61 22.81
C LYS A 581 -31.10 18.09 23.03
N GLY A 582 -30.21 17.37 22.36
CA GLY A 582 -30.09 15.92 22.43
C GLY A 582 -29.20 15.35 21.32
N ARG A 583 -29.00 14.02 21.32
CA ARG A 583 -28.22 13.31 20.29
C ARG A 583 -28.82 13.50 18.90
N ARG A 584 -27.97 13.67 17.88
CA ARG A 584 -28.38 13.69 16.47
C ARG A 584 -28.44 12.25 15.96
N SER A 585 -29.43 11.91 15.14
CA SER A 585 -29.53 10.59 14.52
C SER A 585 -30.07 10.69 13.10
N SER A 586 -29.53 9.83 12.22
CA SER A 586 -29.84 9.78 10.81
C SER A 586 -29.94 8.31 10.39
N THR A 587 -31.01 7.96 9.67
CA THR A 587 -31.12 6.68 9.00
C THR A 587 -30.67 6.87 7.55
N CYS A 588 -29.57 6.22 7.17
CA CYS A 588 -29.10 6.18 5.80
C CYS A 588 -29.60 4.90 5.11
N VAL A 589 -29.83 5.00 3.80
CA VAL A 589 -30.38 3.94 2.96
C VAL A 589 -29.46 3.76 1.76
N LEU A 590 -29.07 2.52 1.51
CA LEU A 590 -28.41 2.07 0.29
C LEU A 590 -29.43 1.27 -0.53
N HIS A 591 -29.74 1.75 -1.73
CA HIS A 591 -30.57 1.03 -2.69
C HIS A 591 -29.74 -0.06 -3.37
N LEU A 592 -30.26 -1.28 -3.41
CA LEU A 592 -29.56 -2.44 -3.94
C LEU A 592 -30.38 -3.08 -5.06
N LYS A 593 -29.73 -3.30 -6.21
CA LYS A 593 -30.31 -3.92 -7.40
C LYS A 593 -29.34 -4.94 -7.97
N VAL A 594 -29.62 -6.22 -7.75
CA VAL A 594 -28.69 -7.33 -7.98
C VAL A 594 -29.22 -8.25 -9.07
N LYS A 595 -28.36 -8.55 -10.06
CA LYS A 595 -28.65 -9.51 -11.13
C LYS A 595 -28.38 -10.93 -10.65
N VAL A 596 -29.38 -11.81 -10.79
CA VAL A 596 -29.31 -13.22 -10.36
C VAL A 596 -29.55 -14.16 -11.53
N ILE A 597 -28.80 -15.26 -11.56
CA ILE A 597 -28.92 -16.32 -12.57
C ILE A 597 -29.02 -17.71 -11.90
N PRO A 598 -29.51 -18.74 -12.62
CA PRO A 598 -29.47 -20.10 -12.14
C PRO A 598 -28.03 -20.56 -11.95
N THR A 599 -27.78 -21.42 -10.96
CA THR A 599 -26.43 -21.90 -10.63
C THR A 599 -25.73 -22.49 -11.86
N PRO A 600 -24.60 -21.89 -12.31
CA PRO A 600 -23.90 -22.35 -13.49
C PRO A 600 -23.37 -23.78 -13.34
N PRO A 601 -23.19 -24.53 -14.45
CA PRO A 601 -22.54 -25.83 -14.41
C PRO A 601 -21.16 -25.75 -13.73
N ARG A 602 -20.86 -26.70 -12.85
CA ARG A 602 -19.57 -26.80 -12.12
C ARG A 602 -18.35 -26.53 -13.01
N SER A 603 -18.31 -27.12 -14.21
CA SER A 603 -17.23 -26.95 -15.20
C SER A 603 -17.12 -25.56 -15.84
N LYS A 604 -17.89 -24.58 -15.37
CA LYS A 604 -17.82 -23.15 -15.73
C LYS A 604 -17.51 -22.26 -14.54
N ARG A 605 -17.39 -22.81 -13.32
CA ARG A 605 -17.11 -22.08 -12.08
C ARG A 605 -15.63 -22.21 -11.72
N ILE A 606 -14.96 -21.08 -11.63
CA ILE A 606 -13.55 -20.91 -11.30
C ILE A 606 -13.48 -20.18 -9.96
N LEU A 607 -12.71 -20.72 -9.03
CA LEU A 607 -12.35 -20.05 -7.79
C LEU A 607 -10.94 -19.50 -7.92
N TRP A 608 -10.74 -18.22 -7.66
CA TRP A 608 -9.42 -17.57 -7.59
C TRP A 608 -8.98 -17.54 -6.13
N ASP A 609 -7.79 -18.07 -5.84
CA ASP A 609 -7.18 -17.96 -4.51
C ASP A 609 -6.59 -16.56 -4.31
N GLN A 610 -7.27 -15.72 -3.51
CA GLN A 610 -6.82 -14.37 -3.17
C GLN A 610 -6.07 -14.31 -1.83
N TYR A 611 -6.22 -15.35 -1.00
CA TYR A 611 -5.73 -15.31 0.38
C TYR A 611 -4.20 -15.36 0.45
N HIS A 612 -3.55 -15.92 -0.58
CA HIS A 612 -2.12 -16.14 -0.64
C HIS A 612 -1.35 -15.19 -1.61
N ASN A 613 -2.04 -14.21 -2.21
CA ASN A 613 -1.47 -13.09 -2.98
C ASN A 613 -0.95 -11.94 -2.07
N ILE A 614 -0.23 -10.97 -2.65
CA ILE A 614 0.36 -9.81 -1.97
C ILE A 614 -0.64 -9.08 -1.07
N LYS A 615 -0.27 -8.96 0.21
CA LYS A 615 -1.05 -8.23 1.21
C LYS A 615 -0.59 -6.78 1.33
N TYR A 616 -0.88 -6.01 0.28
CA TYR A 616 -0.29 -4.69 0.05
C TYR A 616 -0.44 -3.71 1.24
N PRO A 617 0.62 -2.99 1.63
CA PRO A 617 2.05 -3.32 1.46
C PRO A 617 2.52 -4.23 2.61
N PRO A 618 2.98 -5.47 2.36
CA PRO A 618 3.54 -6.26 3.44
C PRO A 618 5.03 -5.92 3.58
N GLY A 619 5.81 -6.04 2.50
CA GLY A 619 7.24 -5.73 2.46
C GLY A 619 7.75 -5.64 1.01
N TYR A 620 9.07 -5.76 0.81
CA TYR A 620 9.66 -5.83 -0.54
C TYR A 620 9.30 -7.16 -1.20
N ILE A 621 8.33 -7.13 -2.12
CA ILE A 621 8.10 -8.20 -3.08
C ILE A 621 8.58 -7.70 -4.44
N PRO A 622 9.51 -8.42 -5.10
CA PRO A 622 10.03 -8.06 -6.40
C PRO A 622 9.05 -8.51 -7.49
N ARG A 623 9.05 -7.80 -8.63
CA ARG A 623 8.13 -8.10 -9.74
C ARG A 623 8.38 -9.45 -10.42
N ASP A 624 7.33 -10.00 -11.02
CA ASP A 624 7.33 -11.13 -11.96
C ASP A 624 8.43 -10.99 -13.02
N SER A 625 8.35 -9.94 -13.84
CA SER A 625 9.23 -9.76 -14.99
C SER A 625 10.49 -8.98 -14.63
N LEU A 626 11.62 -9.69 -14.62
CA LEU A 626 12.94 -9.12 -14.34
C LEU A 626 13.53 -8.28 -15.49
N ASP A 627 12.86 -8.28 -16.65
CA ASP A 627 13.19 -7.36 -17.75
C ASP A 627 12.71 -5.92 -17.46
N VAL A 628 11.74 -5.74 -16.54
CA VAL A 628 11.29 -4.41 -16.11
C VAL A 628 12.31 -3.83 -15.13
N ARG A 629 13.38 -3.26 -15.68
CA ARG A 629 14.46 -2.67 -14.88
C ARG A 629 14.10 -1.33 -14.21
N ASN A 630 13.02 -0.69 -14.65
CA ASN A 630 12.66 0.68 -14.25
C ASN A 630 11.70 0.75 -13.05
N ASP A 631 11.24 -0.37 -12.54
CA ASP A 631 10.56 -0.47 -11.26
C ASP A 631 10.79 -1.90 -10.75
N ILE A 632 11.22 -2.03 -9.50
CA ILE A 632 11.72 -3.29 -8.92
C ILE A 632 10.73 -3.90 -7.93
N LEU A 633 9.66 -3.19 -7.59
CA LEU A 633 8.68 -3.59 -6.59
C LEU A 633 7.36 -3.92 -7.27
N ASP A 634 6.69 -5.00 -6.83
CA ASP A 634 5.28 -5.15 -7.17
C ASP A 634 4.40 -4.42 -6.16
N TRP A 635 3.61 -3.49 -6.69
CA TRP A 635 2.76 -2.57 -5.97
C TRP A 635 1.33 -2.54 -6.52
N HIS A 636 1.01 -3.30 -7.58
CA HIS A 636 -0.30 -3.20 -8.25
C HIS A 636 -1.40 -4.01 -7.56
N GLY A 637 -1.02 -4.83 -6.58
CA GLY A 637 -1.93 -5.48 -5.63
C GLY A 637 -2.74 -6.58 -6.27
N ASP A 638 -2.18 -7.79 -6.29
CA ASP A 638 -2.57 -8.92 -7.11
C ASP A 638 -4.01 -9.36 -6.90
N HIS A 639 -4.87 -8.96 -7.83
CA HIS A 639 -6.31 -9.22 -7.74
C HIS A 639 -6.95 -9.29 -9.13
N LEU A 640 -8.01 -10.10 -9.25
CA LEU A 640 -8.90 -10.19 -10.42
C LEU A 640 -9.45 -8.85 -10.96
N HIS A 641 -9.31 -7.75 -10.21
CA HIS A 641 -9.91 -6.44 -10.52
C HIS A 641 -8.88 -5.30 -10.53
N THR A 642 -7.59 -5.63 -10.39
CA THR A 642 -6.45 -4.71 -10.49
C THR A 642 -5.62 -5.11 -11.71
N ASN A 643 -4.43 -5.64 -11.51
CA ASN A 643 -3.50 -6.08 -12.54
C ASN A 643 -4.04 -7.26 -13.38
N PHE A 644 -4.84 -8.19 -12.82
CA PHE A 644 -5.47 -9.29 -13.55
C PHE A 644 -6.85 -8.96 -14.19
N HIS A 645 -7.29 -7.69 -14.20
CA HIS A 645 -8.63 -7.33 -14.68
C HIS A 645 -8.93 -7.69 -16.15
N VAL A 646 -7.93 -7.68 -17.03
CA VAL A 646 -8.09 -8.07 -18.44
C VAL A 646 -8.34 -9.57 -18.56
N MET A 647 -7.59 -10.40 -17.80
CA MET A 647 -7.83 -11.84 -17.69
C MET A 647 -9.23 -12.12 -17.16
N TYR A 648 -9.66 -11.44 -16.08
CA TYR A 648 -11.02 -11.58 -15.55
C TYR A 648 -12.08 -11.31 -16.63
N ASN A 649 -11.99 -10.17 -17.33
CA ASN A 649 -12.94 -9.81 -18.38
C ASN A 649 -12.99 -10.87 -19.50
N MET A 650 -11.82 -11.36 -19.94
CA MET A 650 -11.69 -12.43 -20.93
C MET A 650 -12.33 -13.75 -20.47
N LEU A 651 -12.16 -14.14 -19.20
CA LEU A 651 -12.82 -15.33 -18.64
C LEU A 651 -14.34 -15.16 -18.59
N ARG A 652 -14.84 -13.96 -18.23
CA ARG A 652 -16.27 -13.63 -18.27
C ARG A 652 -16.83 -13.67 -19.70
N ASP A 653 -16.11 -13.15 -20.69
CA ASP A 653 -16.50 -13.22 -22.12
C ASP A 653 -16.49 -14.66 -22.65
N ALA A 654 -15.57 -15.52 -22.18
CA ALA A 654 -15.57 -16.96 -22.44
C ALA A 654 -16.67 -17.73 -21.67
N GLY A 655 -17.52 -17.03 -20.90
CA GLY A 655 -18.62 -17.60 -20.14
C GLY A 655 -18.17 -18.47 -18.97
N TYR A 656 -17.02 -18.18 -18.36
CA TYR A 656 -16.60 -18.71 -17.06
C TYR A 656 -16.99 -17.73 -15.96
N TYR A 657 -17.50 -18.24 -14.84
CA TYR A 657 -17.80 -17.48 -13.64
C TYR A 657 -16.62 -17.58 -12.70
N VAL A 658 -16.06 -16.43 -12.34
CA VAL A 658 -14.83 -16.32 -11.53
C VAL A 658 -15.23 -15.69 -10.20
N GLU A 659 -14.82 -16.33 -9.12
CA GLU A 659 -15.21 -16.00 -7.75
C GLU A 659 -13.93 -15.83 -6.89
N THR A 660 -13.91 -14.87 -5.96
CA THR A 660 -12.73 -14.55 -5.14
C THR A 660 -12.74 -15.34 -3.83
N LEU A 661 -11.65 -16.04 -3.50
CA LEU A 661 -11.43 -16.70 -2.21
C LEU A 661 -10.42 -15.91 -1.36
N GLY A 662 -10.88 -14.93 -0.59
CA GLY A 662 -10.04 -14.21 0.39
C GLY A 662 -9.96 -14.89 1.76
N SER A 663 -9.89 -16.22 1.78
CA SER A 663 -9.85 -17.07 2.98
C SER A 663 -9.05 -18.35 2.72
N PRO A 664 -8.51 -19.03 3.75
CA PRO A 664 -7.83 -20.31 3.58
C PRO A 664 -8.60 -21.34 2.73
N LEU A 665 -7.89 -22.22 2.02
CA LEU A 665 -8.43 -23.29 1.19
C LEU A 665 -9.34 -24.25 1.96
N THR A 666 -9.24 -24.30 3.29
CA THR A 666 -10.13 -25.04 4.18
C THR A 666 -11.55 -24.48 4.26
N CYS A 667 -11.81 -23.25 3.81
CA CYS A 667 -13.08 -22.57 4.02
C CYS A 667 -14.14 -22.81 2.93
N PHE A 668 -13.83 -23.49 1.81
CA PHE A 668 -14.74 -23.68 0.68
C PHE A 668 -15.02 -25.16 0.34
N ASP A 669 -16.20 -25.44 -0.22
CA ASP A 669 -16.59 -26.74 -0.78
C ASP A 669 -16.13 -26.89 -2.24
N ALA A 670 -15.14 -27.76 -2.48
CA ALA A 670 -14.62 -28.07 -3.81
C ALA A 670 -15.61 -28.82 -4.74
N SER A 671 -16.72 -29.34 -4.21
CA SER A 671 -17.78 -29.93 -5.03
C SER A 671 -18.48 -28.87 -5.90
N GLN A 672 -18.49 -27.61 -5.46
CA GLN A 672 -19.11 -26.48 -6.16
C GLN A 672 -18.33 -26.00 -7.41
N TYR A 673 -17.01 -26.16 -7.41
CA TYR A 673 -16.11 -25.54 -8.38
C TYR A 673 -15.53 -26.53 -9.38
N GLY A 674 -15.42 -26.12 -10.65
CA GLY A 674 -14.75 -26.90 -11.70
C GLY A 674 -13.24 -26.82 -11.57
N THR A 675 -12.72 -25.63 -11.23
CA THR A 675 -11.29 -25.36 -11.12
C THR A 675 -11.00 -24.35 -10.00
N LEU A 676 -9.99 -24.64 -9.17
CA LEU A 676 -9.25 -23.66 -8.37
C LEU A 676 -8.09 -23.13 -9.24
N LEU A 677 -8.03 -21.81 -9.38
CA LEU A 677 -7.01 -21.07 -10.12
C LEU A 677 -6.15 -20.33 -9.10
N MET A 678 -4.87 -20.67 -9.07
CA MET A 678 -3.87 -20.08 -8.20
C MET A 678 -2.81 -19.46 -9.13
N VAL A 679 -2.55 -18.17 -8.96
CA VAL A 679 -1.67 -17.37 -9.83
C VAL A 679 -0.93 -16.43 -8.89
N ASP A 680 0.38 -16.38 -9.05
CA ASP A 680 1.28 -15.45 -8.36
C ASP A 680 1.12 -15.42 -6.82
N LEU A 681 1.62 -16.48 -6.16
CA LEU A 681 1.38 -16.71 -4.73
C LEU A 681 2.64 -16.46 -3.92
N GLU A 682 2.62 -15.49 -3.00
CA GLU A 682 3.77 -15.15 -2.16
C GLU A 682 3.65 -15.68 -0.73
N ASP A 683 2.44 -16.00 -0.24
CA ASP A 683 2.26 -16.45 1.14
C ASP A 683 2.54 -17.96 1.36
N GLU A 684 2.60 -18.35 2.63
CA GLU A 684 2.73 -19.74 3.09
C GLU A 684 1.36 -20.42 3.21
N PHE A 685 1.33 -21.75 3.33
CA PHE A 685 0.09 -22.54 3.48
C PHE A 685 0.02 -23.24 4.85
N PHE A 686 -1.18 -23.33 5.43
CA PHE A 686 -1.44 -24.18 6.60
C PHE A 686 -1.36 -25.67 6.21
N LYS A 687 -0.97 -26.54 7.14
CA LYS A 687 -0.83 -27.99 6.85
C LYS A 687 -2.17 -28.62 6.46
N GLU A 688 -3.23 -28.15 7.10
CA GLU A 688 -4.62 -28.53 6.87
C GLU A 688 -5.08 -28.19 5.44
N GLU A 689 -4.55 -27.12 4.84
CA GLU A 689 -4.84 -26.75 3.45
C GLU A 689 -4.16 -27.69 2.46
N ILE A 690 -2.91 -28.09 2.74
CA ILE A 690 -2.16 -29.05 1.92
C ILE A 690 -2.87 -30.41 1.91
N GLU A 691 -3.32 -30.88 3.08
CA GLU A 691 -4.09 -32.12 3.19
C GLU A 691 -5.45 -32.03 2.47
N LYS A 692 -6.19 -30.92 2.66
CA LYS A 692 -7.49 -30.74 2.02
C LYS A 692 -7.39 -30.59 0.50
N LEU A 693 -6.49 -29.75 -0.02
CA LEU A 693 -6.36 -29.52 -1.46
C LEU A 693 -6.05 -30.83 -2.20
N ARG A 694 -5.15 -31.64 -1.63
CA ARG A 694 -4.86 -32.99 -2.13
C ARG A 694 -6.12 -33.85 -2.23
N ASP A 695 -6.94 -33.89 -1.18
CA ASP A 695 -8.13 -34.72 -1.14
C ASP A 695 -9.27 -34.17 -2.02
N ASP A 696 -9.39 -32.85 -2.16
CA ASP A 696 -10.32 -32.20 -3.09
C ASP A 696 -9.97 -32.51 -4.55
N VAL A 697 -8.68 -32.47 -4.91
CA VAL A 697 -8.21 -32.88 -6.24
C VAL A 697 -8.46 -34.38 -6.45
N ILE A 698 -7.94 -35.25 -5.58
CA ILE A 698 -7.94 -36.70 -5.81
C ILE A 698 -9.34 -37.31 -5.66
N ASN A 699 -10.09 -36.95 -4.61
CA ASN A 699 -11.33 -37.63 -4.21
C ASN A 699 -12.60 -36.89 -4.63
N VAL A 700 -12.62 -35.54 -4.57
CA VAL A 700 -13.79 -34.75 -5.01
C VAL A 700 -13.77 -34.53 -6.52
N GLY A 701 -12.57 -34.41 -7.11
CA GLY A 701 -12.36 -34.15 -8.54
C GLY A 701 -12.35 -32.67 -8.87
N LEU A 702 -11.71 -31.86 -8.01
CA LEU A 702 -11.39 -30.47 -8.30
C LEU A 702 -10.33 -30.39 -9.42
N GLY A 703 -10.51 -29.44 -10.34
CA GLY A 703 -9.44 -29.01 -11.24
C GLY A 703 -8.49 -28.07 -10.50
N LEU A 704 -7.18 -28.24 -10.63
CA LEU A 704 -6.19 -27.34 -10.05
C LEU A 704 -5.36 -26.72 -11.18
N VAL A 705 -5.27 -25.39 -11.20
CA VAL A 705 -4.44 -24.63 -12.13
C VAL A 705 -3.50 -23.75 -11.32
N VAL A 706 -2.21 -23.91 -11.56
CA VAL A 706 -1.15 -23.13 -10.91
C VAL A 706 -0.35 -22.41 -11.99
N PHE A 707 -0.34 -21.08 -11.92
CA PHE A 707 0.66 -20.24 -12.58
C PHE A 707 1.62 -19.77 -11.47
N ALA A 708 2.88 -20.15 -11.61
CA ALA A 708 3.95 -19.83 -10.67
C ALA A 708 4.89 -18.78 -11.28
N GLU A 709 5.92 -18.35 -10.54
CA GLU A 709 6.93 -17.39 -11.01
C GLU A 709 8.35 -17.81 -10.63
N TRP A 710 9.36 -17.00 -10.98
CA TRP A 710 10.72 -17.25 -10.49
C TRP A 710 10.82 -17.20 -8.95
N TYR A 711 11.75 -18.03 -8.47
CA TYR A 711 12.31 -17.88 -7.13
C TYR A 711 13.79 -18.27 -7.18
N ASN A 712 14.68 -17.30 -6.94
CA ASN A 712 16.12 -17.55 -6.94
C ASN A 712 16.81 -16.70 -5.86
N VAL A 713 17.39 -17.37 -4.85
CA VAL A 713 17.96 -16.70 -3.66
C VAL A 713 19.14 -15.81 -4.02
N ASP A 714 20.04 -16.27 -4.89
CA ASP A 714 21.19 -15.47 -5.34
C ASP A 714 20.76 -14.22 -6.09
N SER A 715 19.67 -14.28 -6.85
CA SER A 715 19.12 -13.13 -7.57
C SER A 715 18.43 -12.14 -6.62
N MET A 716 17.60 -12.61 -5.69
CA MET A 716 17.02 -11.75 -4.64
C MET A 716 18.09 -11.03 -3.81
N VAL A 717 19.17 -11.73 -3.42
CA VAL A 717 20.28 -11.14 -2.66
C VAL A 717 21.04 -10.08 -3.47
N LYS A 718 21.08 -10.20 -4.81
CA LYS A 718 21.64 -9.18 -5.72
C LYS A 718 20.69 -7.98 -5.93
N MET A 719 19.37 -8.17 -5.78
CA MET A 719 18.33 -7.13 -5.88
C MET A 719 18.16 -6.28 -4.62
N ARG A 720 18.90 -6.59 -3.55
CA ARG A 720 18.92 -5.74 -2.34
C ARG A 720 19.44 -4.34 -2.71
N PHE A 721 18.75 -3.31 -2.23
CA PHE A 721 19.19 -1.92 -2.37
C PHE A 721 19.31 -1.27 -0.99
N PHE A 722 20.20 -0.30 -0.88
CA PHE A 722 20.20 0.59 0.27
C PHE A 722 19.27 1.74 -0.06
N ASP A 723 18.19 1.85 0.70
CA ASP A 723 17.29 2.98 0.61
C ASP A 723 17.90 4.13 1.44
N ASP A 724 18.31 5.20 0.74
CA ASP A 724 18.83 6.41 1.35
C ASP A 724 17.78 7.11 2.25
N ASN A 725 16.48 6.85 2.02
CA ASN A 725 15.36 7.44 2.76
C ASN A 725 15.23 6.85 4.16
N THR A 726 14.97 5.54 4.27
CA THR A 726 14.92 4.80 5.55
C THR A 726 16.31 4.49 6.12
N ARG A 727 17.39 4.82 5.39
CA ARG A 727 18.79 4.45 5.67
C ARG A 727 18.97 2.95 5.91
N SER A 728 18.21 2.13 5.20
CA SER A 728 18.12 0.69 5.46
C SER A 728 18.35 -0.15 4.21
N TRP A 729 18.87 -1.36 4.42
CA TRP A 729 18.92 -2.35 3.36
C TRP A 729 17.54 -2.97 3.20
N TRP A 730 16.92 -2.69 2.06
CA TRP A 730 15.73 -3.39 1.60
C TRP A 730 16.18 -4.63 0.84
N THR A 731 15.63 -5.79 1.17
CA THR A 731 15.88 -7.05 0.46
C THR A 731 14.55 -7.74 0.19
N PRO A 732 14.39 -8.41 -0.96
CA PRO A 732 13.16 -9.15 -1.28
C PRO A 732 12.79 -10.11 -0.16
N VAL A 733 11.50 -10.23 0.13
CA VAL A 733 10.94 -11.16 1.13
C VAL A 733 10.80 -12.56 0.51
N THR A 734 10.42 -12.62 -0.76
CA THR A 734 10.36 -13.82 -1.62
C THR A 734 10.81 -13.48 -3.05
N GLY A 735 10.70 -14.41 -4.00
CA GLY A 735 10.84 -14.17 -5.45
C GLY A 735 9.61 -13.44 -6.02
N GLY A 736 9.23 -13.69 -7.28
CA GLY A 736 7.87 -13.34 -7.72
C GLY A 736 6.88 -14.15 -6.89
N ALA A 737 6.93 -15.49 -7.01
CA ALA A 737 6.18 -16.39 -6.15
C ALA A 737 7.03 -17.03 -5.03
N ASN A 738 6.39 -17.44 -3.93
CA ASN A 738 6.96 -18.29 -2.88
C ASN A 738 6.97 -19.77 -3.31
N ILE A 739 7.86 -20.07 -4.26
CA ILE A 739 8.04 -21.43 -4.80
C ILE A 739 8.33 -22.49 -3.73
N PRO A 740 9.09 -22.24 -2.65
CA PRO A 740 9.21 -23.21 -1.55
C PRO A 740 7.86 -23.59 -0.91
N ALA A 741 6.98 -22.63 -0.64
CA ALA A 741 5.64 -22.90 -0.11
C ALA A 741 4.75 -23.63 -1.12
N LEU A 742 4.78 -23.21 -2.38
CA LEU A 742 4.06 -23.85 -3.47
C LEU A 742 4.53 -25.30 -3.71
N ASN A 743 5.82 -25.57 -3.53
CA ASN A 743 6.39 -26.91 -3.60
C ASN A 743 5.92 -27.79 -2.44
N ASP A 744 5.77 -27.26 -1.23
CA ASP A 744 5.20 -28.02 -0.10
C ASP A 744 3.71 -28.34 -0.34
N LEU A 745 2.95 -27.39 -0.92
CA LEU A 745 1.55 -27.57 -1.31
C LEU A 745 1.38 -28.66 -2.39
N LEU A 746 2.27 -28.68 -3.39
CA LEU A 746 2.20 -29.60 -4.54
C LEU A 746 2.92 -30.94 -4.31
N ALA A 747 3.73 -31.07 -3.25
CA ALA A 747 4.45 -32.30 -2.91
C ALA A 747 3.56 -33.57 -2.84
N PRO A 748 2.33 -33.55 -2.28
CA PRO A 748 1.46 -34.73 -2.24
C PRO A 748 0.96 -35.20 -3.62
N LEU A 749 1.08 -34.36 -4.66
CA LEU A 749 0.76 -34.65 -6.05
C LEU A 749 2.01 -35.05 -6.87
N GLY A 750 3.20 -35.01 -6.25
CA GLY A 750 4.47 -35.38 -6.89
C GLY A 750 5.04 -34.32 -7.84
N ILE A 751 4.58 -33.08 -7.74
CA ILE A 751 4.99 -31.95 -8.59
C ILE A 751 5.89 -31.01 -7.78
N ALA A 752 6.94 -30.47 -8.41
CA ALA A 752 7.74 -29.37 -7.85
C ALA A 752 8.42 -28.53 -8.96
N PHE A 753 8.54 -27.25 -8.69
CA PHE A 753 9.31 -26.27 -9.46
C PHE A 753 10.73 -26.09 -8.90
N GLY A 754 11.64 -25.63 -9.77
CA GLY A 754 13.04 -25.36 -9.48
C GLY A 754 13.32 -23.92 -9.07
N ASP A 755 14.60 -23.56 -9.13
CA ASP A 755 15.16 -22.26 -8.75
C ASP A 755 15.67 -21.45 -9.96
N LYS A 756 15.35 -21.89 -11.18
CA LYS A 756 15.76 -21.21 -12.41
C LYS A 756 14.95 -19.95 -12.68
N ILE A 757 15.58 -19.02 -13.38
CA ILE A 757 14.94 -17.89 -14.05
C ILE A 757 15.07 -18.14 -15.55
N LEU A 758 13.97 -18.43 -16.24
CA LEU A 758 13.95 -18.70 -17.68
C LEU A 758 13.35 -17.53 -18.46
N THR A 759 13.93 -17.24 -19.62
CA THR A 759 13.40 -16.24 -20.56
C THR A 759 13.46 -16.76 -22.00
N GLY A 760 12.44 -16.45 -22.81
CA GLY A 760 12.45 -16.67 -24.26
C GLY A 760 11.06 -16.93 -24.87
N ASP A 761 11.00 -16.95 -26.20
CA ASP A 761 9.76 -17.26 -26.93
C ASP A 761 9.59 -18.78 -27.13
N PHE A 762 8.36 -19.25 -27.01
CA PHE A 762 7.98 -20.59 -27.43
C PHE A 762 6.71 -20.58 -28.29
N SER A 763 6.41 -21.71 -28.92
CA SER A 763 5.16 -21.87 -29.66
C SER A 763 4.63 -23.29 -29.57
N ILE A 764 3.30 -23.41 -29.57
CA ILE A 764 2.60 -24.70 -29.57
C ILE A 764 1.64 -24.72 -30.76
N ASN A 765 1.99 -25.50 -31.79
CA ASN A 765 1.23 -25.62 -33.05
C ASN A 765 0.85 -24.28 -33.71
N GLY A 766 1.73 -23.28 -33.64
CA GLY A 766 1.57 -21.99 -34.31
C GLY A 766 1.07 -20.85 -33.42
N GLU A 767 0.50 -21.14 -32.26
CA GLU A 767 0.27 -20.13 -31.22
C GLU A 767 1.61 -19.78 -30.56
N GLN A 768 1.99 -18.50 -30.58
CA GLN A 768 3.23 -18.00 -29.95
C GLN A 768 2.95 -17.49 -28.54
N SER A 769 3.92 -17.61 -27.64
CA SER A 769 3.86 -17.03 -26.29
C SER A 769 5.27 -16.75 -25.79
N HIS A 770 5.42 -15.64 -25.07
CA HIS A 770 6.65 -15.29 -24.38
C HIS A 770 6.69 -15.91 -22.99
N TYR A 771 7.87 -16.36 -22.57
CA TYR A 771 8.21 -16.72 -21.20
C TYR A 771 9.14 -15.63 -20.68
N ALA A 772 8.69 -14.81 -19.74
CA ALA A 772 9.37 -13.59 -19.33
C ALA A 772 10.46 -13.88 -18.30
N SER A 773 10.08 -14.45 -17.15
CA SER A 773 10.99 -14.71 -16.04
C SER A 773 10.56 -15.92 -15.20
N GLY A 774 9.82 -16.87 -15.77
CA GLY A 774 9.31 -18.01 -15.00
C GLY A 774 10.34 -19.06 -14.56
N THR A 775 9.90 -19.98 -13.69
CA THR A 775 10.68 -21.12 -13.17
C THR A 775 10.58 -22.39 -14.03
N ASP A 776 11.42 -23.41 -13.79
CA ASP A 776 11.35 -24.72 -14.46
C ASP A 776 10.69 -25.81 -13.59
N ILE A 777 10.03 -26.78 -14.22
CA ILE A 777 9.48 -27.96 -13.54
C ILE A 777 10.62 -28.97 -13.33
N VAL A 778 10.87 -29.35 -12.08
CA VAL A 778 11.98 -30.26 -11.69
C VAL A 778 11.50 -31.62 -11.18
N LYS A 779 10.25 -31.70 -10.71
CA LYS A 779 9.56 -32.95 -10.40
C LYS A 779 8.19 -32.98 -11.04
N PHE A 780 7.85 -34.11 -11.67
CA PHE A 780 6.52 -34.35 -12.22
C PHE A 780 6.25 -35.86 -12.30
N PRO A 781 5.05 -36.35 -11.93
CA PRO A 781 4.77 -37.78 -11.89
C PRO A 781 4.67 -38.40 -13.30
N GLY A 782 5.09 -39.67 -13.40
CA GLY A 782 5.03 -40.44 -14.64
C GLY A 782 3.58 -40.70 -15.07
N GLY A 783 3.33 -40.69 -16.38
CA GLY A 783 2.00 -40.83 -16.96
C GLY A 783 1.29 -39.51 -17.24
N GLY A 784 1.79 -38.39 -16.73
CA GLY A 784 1.37 -37.04 -17.12
C GLY A 784 1.98 -36.58 -18.46
N TYR A 785 1.69 -35.33 -18.83
CA TYR A 785 2.21 -34.68 -20.04
C TYR A 785 3.07 -33.50 -19.63
N ILE A 786 4.23 -33.31 -20.27
CA ILE A 786 5.17 -32.22 -20.00
C ILE A 786 5.60 -31.60 -21.31
N HIS A 787 5.58 -30.27 -21.40
CA HIS A 787 6.19 -29.53 -22.51
C HIS A 787 7.48 -28.87 -22.04
N SER A 788 8.52 -29.09 -22.84
CA SER A 788 9.85 -28.49 -22.66
C SER A 788 10.22 -27.70 -23.91
N PHE A 789 10.86 -26.57 -23.71
CA PHE A 789 11.37 -25.72 -24.80
C PHE A 789 12.79 -25.24 -24.48
N GLN A 790 13.45 -24.65 -25.48
CA GLN A 790 14.81 -24.10 -25.36
C GLN A 790 14.73 -22.67 -24.82
N PHE A 791 15.14 -22.47 -23.57
CA PHE A 791 15.14 -21.15 -22.94
C PHE A 791 16.54 -20.69 -22.55
N GLN A 792 16.71 -19.38 -22.39
CA GLN A 792 17.87 -18.79 -21.73
C GLN A 792 17.69 -18.89 -20.22
N ASP A 793 18.75 -19.29 -19.52
CA ASP A 793 18.80 -19.49 -18.07
C ASP A 793 19.56 -18.29 -17.45
N ASN A 794 18.83 -17.39 -16.82
CA ASN A 794 19.33 -16.11 -16.30
C ASN A 794 19.74 -16.17 -14.80
N SER A 795 19.61 -17.33 -14.17
CA SER A 795 19.82 -17.55 -12.72
C SER A 795 21.22 -17.12 -12.21
N GLU A 796 22.26 -17.38 -13.01
CA GLU A 796 23.63 -16.93 -12.71
C GLU A 796 23.86 -15.45 -13.08
N SER A 797 23.17 -14.99 -14.13
CA SER A 797 23.25 -13.66 -14.73
C SER A 797 22.45 -12.64 -13.93
N GLY A 798 23.02 -12.22 -12.79
CA GLY A 798 22.37 -11.26 -11.89
C GLY A 798 21.87 -9.99 -12.59
N ALA A 799 20.76 -9.42 -12.07
CA ALA A 799 19.95 -8.33 -12.63
C ALA A 799 20.67 -6.99 -12.99
N THR A 800 21.99 -6.93 -12.92
CA THR A 800 22.82 -5.74 -13.11
C THR A 800 23.93 -5.89 -14.17
N GLN A 801 23.94 -6.95 -14.99
CA GLN A 801 24.89 -7.07 -16.11
C GLN A 801 24.33 -6.66 -17.48
N ASN A 802 25.23 -6.10 -18.30
CA ASN A 802 24.95 -5.56 -19.62
C ASN A 802 24.63 -6.66 -20.64
N ILE A 803 23.53 -6.51 -21.38
CA ILE A 803 23.15 -7.36 -22.53
C ILE A 803 24.04 -7.01 -23.74
N LEU A 804 25.35 -7.23 -23.63
CA LEU A 804 26.31 -7.08 -24.72
C LEU A 804 27.36 -8.20 -24.78
N GLN A 805 27.32 -9.19 -23.88
CA GLN A 805 28.31 -10.28 -23.88
C GLN A 805 27.89 -11.62 -23.25
N ALA A 806 26.59 -11.88 -23.06
CA ALA A 806 26.09 -13.19 -22.67
C ALA A 806 25.78 -14.06 -23.90
N THR A 807 26.76 -14.81 -24.40
CA THR A 807 26.50 -15.96 -25.27
C THR A 807 25.92 -17.11 -24.43
N GLY A 808 24.68 -16.95 -23.98
CA GLY A 808 23.98 -17.96 -23.17
C GLY A 808 23.70 -19.21 -24.00
N MET A 809 24.12 -20.38 -23.50
CA MET A 809 23.67 -21.65 -24.07
C MET A 809 22.21 -21.86 -23.67
N THR A 810 21.30 -21.90 -24.65
CA THR A 810 19.91 -22.30 -24.39
C THR A 810 19.87 -23.75 -23.89
N LYS A 811 19.01 -24.02 -22.90
CA LYS A 811 18.81 -25.36 -22.34
C LYS A 811 17.35 -25.76 -22.46
N GLU A 812 17.12 -27.03 -22.77
CA GLU A 812 15.78 -27.61 -22.70
C GLU A 812 15.30 -27.63 -21.24
N SER A 813 14.19 -26.93 -20.97
CA SER A 813 13.58 -26.86 -19.64
C SER A 813 12.07 -27.07 -19.75
N ALA A 814 11.52 -27.88 -18.84
CA ALA A 814 10.09 -28.14 -18.73
C ALA A 814 9.40 -26.95 -18.06
N ILE A 815 8.32 -26.44 -18.65
CA ILE A 815 7.60 -25.25 -18.13
C ILE A 815 6.09 -25.42 -18.00
N LEU A 816 5.51 -26.43 -18.66
CA LEU A 816 4.06 -26.69 -18.66
C LEU A 816 3.81 -28.19 -18.42
N GLY A 817 3.00 -28.51 -17.41
CA GLY A 817 2.68 -29.89 -17.03
C GLY A 817 1.17 -30.12 -16.89
N PHE A 818 0.67 -31.27 -17.36
CA PHE A 818 -0.71 -31.74 -17.19
C PHE A 818 -0.77 -33.13 -16.57
N LEU A 819 -1.61 -33.29 -15.55
CA LEU A 819 -1.77 -34.51 -14.78
C LEU A 819 -3.25 -34.84 -14.54
N GLU A 820 -3.60 -36.12 -14.68
CA GLU A 820 -4.86 -36.67 -14.16
C GLU A 820 -4.58 -37.29 -12.79
N ALA A 821 -5.14 -36.71 -11.73
CA ALA A 821 -4.84 -37.03 -10.34
C ALA A 821 -6.11 -37.54 -9.64
N GLY A 822 -6.29 -38.86 -9.59
CA GLY A 822 -7.51 -39.48 -9.09
C GLY A 822 -8.71 -39.12 -9.96
N ARG A 823 -9.70 -38.42 -9.39
CA ARG A 823 -10.85 -37.85 -10.11
C ARG A 823 -10.61 -36.44 -10.63
N GLY A 824 -9.56 -35.77 -10.15
CA GLY A 824 -9.21 -34.39 -10.49
C GLY A 824 -8.16 -34.30 -11.59
N ARG A 825 -7.83 -33.06 -11.94
CA ARG A 825 -6.91 -32.72 -13.03
C ARG A 825 -6.08 -31.51 -12.65
N VAL A 826 -4.77 -31.62 -12.78
CA VAL A 826 -3.82 -30.58 -12.38
C VAL A 826 -3.12 -30.07 -13.64
N ALA A 827 -3.02 -28.75 -13.76
CA ALA A 827 -2.17 -28.08 -14.74
C ALA A 827 -1.24 -27.12 -14.00
N VAL A 828 0.04 -27.15 -14.34
CA VAL A 828 1.06 -26.27 -13.76
C VAL A 828 1.84 -25.58 -14.87
N TYR A 829 2.05 -24.28 -14.72
CA TYR A 829 2.80 -23.43 -15.64
C TYR A 829 3.67 -22.48 -14.80
N GLY A 830 4.91 -22.23 -15.22
CA GLY A 830 5.91 -21.59 -14.35
C GLY A 830 6.08 -20.07 -14.49
N ASP A 831 5.19 -19.37 -15.20
CA ASP A 831 5.19 -17.91 -15.45
C ASP A 831 3.74 -17.36 -15.33
N SER A 832 3.48 -16.34 -14.52
CA SER A 832 2.19 -15.64 -14.43
C SER A 832 2.15 -14.30 -15.16
N ASN A 833 3.30 -13.71 -15.50
CA ASN A 833 3.38 -12.42 -16.19
C ASN A 833 2.52 -12.33 -17.47
N CYS A 834 2.32 -13.44 -18.16
CA CYS A 834 1.45 -13.51 -19.35
C CYS A 834 -0.07 -13.39 -19.06
N LEU A 835 -0.46 -13.28 -17.78
CA LEU A 835 -1.82 -13.00 -17.29
C LEU A 835 -1.96 -11.61 -16.68
N ASP A 836 -0.91 -11.08 -16.03
CA ASP A 836 -0.81 -9.70 -15.54
C ASP A 836 -0.93 -8.71 -16.70
N SER A 837 -1.82 -7.71 -16.59
CA SER A 837 -1.99 -6.66 -17.62
C SER A 837 -1.09 -5.43 -17.42
N SER A 838 -0.33 -5.37 -16.33
CA SER A 838 0.55 -4.26 -15.97
C SER A 838 1.82 -4.27 -16.80
N HIS A 839 2.45 -5.45 -16.93
CA HIS A 839 3.74 -5.63 -17.62
C HIS A 839 3.72 -6.69 -18.71
N MET A 840 2.53 -7.06 -19.18
CA MET A 840 2.29 -8.04 -20.25
C MET A 840 3.07 -7.71 -21.54
N VAL A 841 4.02 -8.56 -21.91
CA VAL A 841 4.65 -8.51 -23.25
C VAL A 841 3.76 -9.20 -24.28
N THR A 842 3.29 -10.42 -23.96
CA THR A 842 2.32 -11.19 -24.77
C THR A 842 1.32 -11.89 -23.87
N ASN A 843 0.03 -11.89 -24.21
CA ASN A 843 -0.98 -12.56 -23.40
C ASN A 843 -0.99 -14.08 -23.67
N CYS A 844 -1.15 -14.87 -22.61
CA CYS A 844 -1.34 -16.32 -22.70
C CYS A 844 -2.80 -16.75 -22.49
N TYR A 845 -3.78 -15.87 -22.77
CA TYR A 845 -5.21 -16.13 -22.58
C TYR A 845 -5.74 -17.29 -23.43
N TRP A 846 -5.10 -17.61 -24.56
CA TRP A 846 -5.40 -18.83 -25.31
C TRP A 846 -4.99 -20.09 -24.52
N LEU A 847 -3.80 -20.08 -23.90
CA LEU A 847 -3.26 -21.19 -23.11
C LEU A 847 -4.09 -21.40 -21.85
N LEU A 848 -4.40 -20.33 -21.11
CA LEU A 848 -5.29 -20.40 -19.93
C LEU A 848 -6.65 -21.02 -20.27
N ARG A 849 -7.29 -20.62 -21.39
CA ARG A 849 -8.57 -21.22 -21.83
C ARG A 849 -8.45 -22.72 -22.12
N LYS A 850 -7.35 -23.16 -22.74
CA LYS A 850 -7.11 -24.59 -23.02
C LYS A 850 -6.78 -25.38 -21.75
N ILE A 851 -6.03 -24.79 -20.82
CA ILE A 851 -5.78 -25.32 -19.47
C ILE A 851 -7.11 -25.51 -18.72
N LEU A 852 -8.00 -24.53 -18.76
CA LEU A 852 -9.33 -24.61 -18.13
C LEU A 852 -10.24 -25.64 -18.80
N ASP A 853 -10.21 -25.77 -20.13
CA ASP A 853 -10.93 -26.84 -20.83
C ASP A 853 -10.45 -28.24 -20.40
N PHE A 854 -9.16 -28.42 -20.15
CA PHE A 854 -8.64 -29.65 -19.54
C PHE A 854 -9.09 -29.79 -18.09
N THR A 855 -8.78 -28.84 -17.20
CA THR A 855 -9.01 -29.03 -15.75
C THR A 855 -10.50 -29.11 -15.39
N SER A 856 -11.35 -28.23 -15.94
CA SER A 856 -12.79 -28.23 -15.66
C SER A 856 -13.59 -29.30 -16.41
N LYS A 857 -13.24 -29.65 -17.66
CA LYS A 857 -14.07 -30.55 -18.51
C LYS A 857 -13.41 -31.90 -18.85
N GLY A 858 -12.10 -32.04 -18.64
CA GLY A 858 -11.33 -33.21 -19.09
C GLY A 858 -11.06 -33.22 -20.59
N ASN A 859 -11.21 -32.10 -21.29
CA ASN A 859 -10.95 -32.02 -22.73
C ASN A 859 -9.45 -32.08 -23.01
N LYS A 860 -8.99 -33.11 -23.73
CA LYS A 860 -7.60 -33.26 -24.17
C LYS A 860 -7.45 -32.72 -25.58
N ASP A 861 -7.26 -31.41 -25.67
CA ASP A 861 -7.10 -30.72 -26.95
C ASP A 861 -5.85 -31.22 -27.71
N SER A 862 -6.00 -31.47 -29.02
CA SER A 862 -4.90 -31.94 -29.87
C SER A 862 -3.71 -30.98 -29.94
N VAL A 863 -3.90 -29.69 -29.63
CA VAL A 863 -2.83 -28.70 -29.56
C VAL A 863 -1.87 -28.97 -28.40
N LEU A 864 -2.38 -29.39 -27.24
CA LEU A 864 -1.58 -29.60 -26.03
C LEU A 864 -1.17 -31.08 -25.84
N PHE A 865 -2.05 -32.03 -26.16
CA PHE A 865 -1.85 -33.42 -25.71
C PHE A 865 -1.09 -34.32 -26.70
N HIS A 866 -0.41 -33.76 -27.72
CA HIS A 866 0.27 -34.50 -28.77
C HIS A 866 1.64 -33.87 -29.15
N PRO A 867 2.80 -34.57 -29.05
CA PRO A 867 3.07 -35.88 -28.44
C PRO A 867 3.83 -35.77 -27.09
N SER A 868 3.28 -35.06 -26.11
CA SER A 868 3.99 -34.65 -24.88
C SER A 868 3.90 -35.62 -23.68
N LYS A 869 3.46 -36.88 -23.86
CA LYS A 869 3.19 -37.80 -22.74
C LYS A 869 4.47 -38.47 -22.23
N VAL A 870 4.77 -38.30 -20.94
CA VAL A 870 5.99 -38.84 -20.33
C VAL A 870 5.70 -40.18 -19.62
N THR A 871 6.45 -41.22 -19.95
CA THR A 871 6.28 -42.57 -19.38
C THR A 871 7.02 -42.79 -18.07
N ALA A 872 8.14 -42.12 -17.86
CA ALA A 872 8.88 -42.09 -16.60
C ALA A 872 8.56 -40.79 -15.82
N PRO A 873 8.63 -40.79 -14.47
CA PRO A 873 8.57 -39.54 -13.72
C PRO A 873 9.76 -38.65 -14.07
N LEU A 874 9.50 -37.35 -14.19
CA LEU A 874 10.56 -36.34 -14.16
C LEU A 874 11.01 -36.19 -12.71
N GLN A 875 12.26 -36.51 -12.41
CA GLN A 875 12.79 -36.40 -11.06
C GLN A 875 14.26 -36.00 -11.10
N LYS A 876 14.53 -34.71 -10.88
CA LYS A 876 15.87 -34.23 -10.52
C LYS A 876 16.12 -34.43 -9.02
N ASP A 877 17.39 -34.41 -8.62
CA ASP A 877 17.82 -34.66 -7.24
C ASP A 877 17.18 -33.68 -6.23
N ASN A 878 16.84 -34.16 -5.02
CA ASN A 878 16.23 -33.33 -3.98
C ASN A 878 17.07 -32.11 -3.57
N ASN A 879 18.38 -32.17 -3.77
CA ASN A 879 19.32 -31.07 -3.49
C ASN A 879 19.21 -29.90 -4.49
N GLN A 880 18.30 -29.96 -5.47
CA GLN A 880 18.01 -28.89 -6.45
C GLN A 880 16.65 -28.20 -6.22
N LEU A 881 15.95 -28.46 -5.11
CA LEU A 881 14.75 -27.69 -4.79
C LEU A 881 15.12 -26.33 -4.15
N PRO A 882 14.44 -25.23 -4.50
CA PRO A 882 14.63 -23.94 -3.84
C PRO A 882 14.30 -24.03 -2.35
N SER A 883 15.12 -23.38 -1.53
CA SER A 883 14.93 -23.29 -0.08
C SER A 883 14.45 -21.91 0.35
N ARG A 884 13.62 -21.85 1.40
CA ARG A 884 13.23 -20.60 2.07
C ARG A 884 14.45 -19.82 2.57
N ARG A 885 14.33 -18.50 2.58
CA ARG A 885 15.36 -17.59 3.11
C ARG A 885 15.29 -17.51 4.65
N ASN A 886 16.45 -17.59 5.30
CA ASN A 886 16.58 -17.52 6.75
C ASN A 886 17.05 -16.13 7.25
N ASP A 887 17.34 -15.20 6.32
CA ASP A 887 17.84 -13.85 6.59
C ASP A 887 16.73 -12.77 6.58
N VAL A 888 15.48 -13.17 6.35
CA VAL A 888 14.29 -12.29 6.33
C VAL A 888 13.22 -12.78 7.31
N ASN A 889 12.55 -11.88 8.01
CA ASN A 889 11.46 -12.23 8.92
C ASN A 889 10.12 -12.29 8.18
N PHE A 890 9.89 -13.38 7.44
CA PHE A 890 8.66 -13.61 6.68
C PHE A 890 7.37 -13.56 7.53
N SER A 891 7.44 -13.91 8.82
CA SER A 891 6.29 -13.90 9.73
C SER A 891 5.66 -12.52 9.97
N THR A 892 6.40 -11.45 9.69
CA THR A 892 5.91 -10.06 9.72
C THR A 892 4.82 -9.80 8.67
N TYR A 893 4.88 -10.56 7.57
CA TYR A 893 4.21 -10.29 6.30
C TYR A 893 3.10 -11.32 6.00
N SER A 894 3.28 -12.54 6.50
CA SER A 894 2.39 -13.68 6.27
C SER A 894 1.05 -13.60 7.00
N ALA A 895 -0.01 -14.06 6.35
CA ALA A 895 -1.30 -14.35 6.96
C ALA A 895 -1.41 -15.77 7.56
N VAL A 896 -0.34 -16.56 7.46
CA VAL A 896 -0.31 -17.98 7.85
C VAL A 896 0.74 -18.23 8.93
N VAL A 897 1.97 -17.76 8.74
CA VAL A 897 3.06 -17.97 9.71
C VAL A 897 2.76 -17.28 11.04
N GLY A 898 2.63 -18.08 12.09
CA GLY A 898 2.32 -17.60 13.44
C GLY A 898 0.89 -17.10 13.63
N LYS A 899 -0.03 -17.45 12.72
CA LYS A 899 -1.47 -17.16 12.84
C LYS A 899 -2.25 -18.44 13.14
N ASP A 900 -3.44 -18.29 13.73
CA ASP A 900 -4.38 -19.40 13.90
C ASP A 900 -5.19 -19.62 12.62
N LEU A 901 -5.36 -20.87 12.21
CA LEU A 901 -6.23 -21.24 11.09
C LEU A 901 -7.68 -20.80 11.37
N LEU A 902 -8.28 -20.05 10.44
CA LEU A 902 -9.60 -19.46 10.61
C LEU A 902 -10.77 -20.45 10.48
N CYS A 903 -10.58 -21.51 9.69
CA CYS A 903 -11.64 -22.44 9.33
C CYS A 903 -11.09 -23.87 9.19
N HIS A 904 -11.85 -24.84 9.68
CA HIS A 904 -11.54 -26.27 9.50
C HIS A 904 -12.52 -26.99 8.55
N LYS A 905 -13.56 -26.30 8.03
CA LYS A 905 -14.64 -26.82 7.17
C LYS A 905 -15.22 -25.70 6.29
N ASP A 906 -16.08 -26.04 5.31
CA ASP A 906 -16.89 -25.07 4.55
C ASP A 906 -17.60 -24.11 5.53
N SER A 907 -17.22 -22.85 5.44
CA SER A 907 -17.55 -21.80 6.39
C SER A 907 -17.71 -20.47 5.65
N ARG A 908 -18.40 -20.51 4.50
CA ARG A 908 -18.76 -19.39 3.61
C ARG A 908 -19.26 -18.10 4.30
N PHE A 909 -19.62 -18.13 5.59
CA PHE A 909 -19.93 -16.94 6.40
C PHE A 909 -19.03 -16.71 7.63
N GLU A 910 -18.51 -17.76 8.30
CA GLU A 910 -17.86 -17.61 9.62
C GLU A 910 -16.54 -16.82 9.55
N VAL A 911 -15.81 -17.00 8.43
CA VAL A 911 -14.52 -16.33 8.18
C VAL A 911 -14.71 -14.82 7.99
N TRP A 912 -15.72 -14.45 7.21
CA TRP A 912 -16.00 -13.08 6.81
C TRP A 912 -16.57 -12.25 7.95
N GLY A 913 -17.37 -12.87 8.83
CA GLY A 913 -18.08 -12.17 9.91
C GLY A 913 -17.33 -11.97 11.23
N THR A 914 -16.10 -12.47 11.40
CA THR A 914 -15.46 -12.51 12.73
C THR A 914 -14.08 -11.87 12.85
N LYS A 915 -13.27 -11.80 11.79
CA LYS A 915 -11.85 -11.35 11.90
C LYS A 915 -11.31 -10.46 10.77
N GLY A 916 -11.96 -10.37 9.61
CA GLY A 916 -11.42 -9.64 8.43
C GLY A 916 -11.23 -8.14 8.64
N TYR A 917 -12.32 -7.36 8.67
CA TYR A 917 -12.27 -5.90 8.75
C TYR A 917 -11.81 -5.33 10.12
N GLY A 918 -11.50 -6.20 11.10
CA GLY A 918 -11.04 -5.81 12.44
C GLY A 918 -9.55 -5.47 12.53
N ILE A 919 -8.80 -5.51 11.42
CA ILE A 919 -7.34 -5.26 11.38
C ILE A 919 -7.00 -3.75 11.35
N GLN A 920 -8.00 -2.85 11.42
CA GLN A 920 -7.77 -1.53 12.01
C GLN A 920 -7.38 -1.66 13.49
N LEU A 921 -6.08 -1.79 13.78
CA LEU A 921 -5.39 -1.34 15.01
C LEU A 921 -6.15 -1.54 16.34
N MET A 922 -6.90 -2.64 16.44
CA MET A 922 -7.74 -3.03 17.58
C MET A 922 -6.87 -3.64 18.68
N GLY A 923 -5.91 -2.85 19.17
CA GLY A 923 -5.54 -2.93 20.57
C GLY A 923 -6.79 -2.66 21.39
N ARG A 924 -7.45 -3.73 21.85
CA ARG A 924 -8.53 -3.66 22.84
C ARG A 924 -8.06 -2.73 23.96
N ASN A 925 -8.79 -1.63 24.17
CA ASN A 925 -8.47 -0.50 25.07
C ASN A 925 -7.70 0.71 24.50
N ARG A 926 -7.78 1.02 23.18
CA ARG A 926 -7.50 2.39 22.72
C ARG A 926 -8.55 3.37 23.28
N LYS A 927 -8.22 4.09 24.37
CA LYS A 927 -8.98 5.28 24.80
C LYS A 927 -8.90 6.34 23.69
N LEU A 928 -10.04 6.85 23.24
CA LEU A 928 -10.08 8.05 22.40
C LEU A 928 -9.45 9.23 23.18
N PRO A 929 -8.48 9.95 22.61
CA PRO A 929 -7.90 11.11 23.29
C PRO A 929 -8.98 12.20 23.48
N GLY A 930 -9.08 12.73 24.69
CA GLY A 930 -9.95 13.87 25.02
C GLY A 930 -11.42 13.57 25.35
N TYR A 931 -11.96 12.40 25.03
CA TYR A 931 -13.37 12.06 25.31
C TYR A 931 -13.51 11.02 26.44
N PRO A 932 -14.24 11.31 27.54
CA PRO A 932 -14.52 10.32 28.56
C PRO A 932 -15.45 9.24 28.00
N ALA A 933 -15.01 7.98 28.04
CA ALA A 933 -15.87 6.85 27.73
C ALA A 933 -17.02 6.79 28.75
N MET A 934 -18.23 7.18 28.34
CA MET A 934 -19.44 6.91 29.12
C MET A 934 -19.69 5.40 29.10
N GLY A 935 -19.36 4.74 30.22
CA GLY A 935 -19.67 3.33 30.42
C GLY A 935 -21.19 3.13 30.38
N LEU A 936 -21.66 2.38 29.38
CA LEU A 936 -23.08 2.11 29.19
C LEU A 936 -23.58 0.96 30.08
N ASP A 937 -23.19 0.96 31.36
CA ASP A 937 -23.62 -0.01 32.37
C ASP A 937 -24.75 0.58 33.23
N SER A 938 -25.96 0.64 32.66
CA SER A 938 -27.18 0.93 33.43
C SER A 938 -28.46 0.36 32.81
N GLY A 939 -28.48 -0.97 32.65
CA GLY A 939 -29.65 -1.84 32.89
C GLY A 939 -30.91 -1.74 32.01
N LEU A 940 -31.43 -2.91 31.62
CA LEU A 940 -32.79 -3.37 31.96
C LEU A 940 -33.04 -4.79 31.40
N ASN A 941 -33.27 -5.76 32.30
CA ASN A 941 -33.73 -7.10 31.92
C ASN A 941 -35.19 -7.07 31.47
N PRO A 942 -35.57 -7.68 30.34
CA PRO A 942 -36.97 -7.90 30.00
C PRO A 942 -37.52 -9.09 30.81
N LYS A 943 -38.43 -8.81 31.76
CA LYS A 943 -39.32 -9.83 32.34
C LYS A 943 -40.66 -9.78 31.64
N VAL A 944 -41.15 -10.93 31.19
CA VAL A 944 -42.59 -11.20 31.01
C VAL A 944 -42.89 -12.60 31.56
N ASN A 945 -43.67 -12.61 32.65
CA ASN A 945 -44.52 -13.68 33.19
C ASN A 945 -43.89 -15.07 33.47
N GLU A 946 -44.40 -15.88 34.42
CA GLU A 946 -45.76 -15.92 34.96
C GLU A 946 -45.85 -16.48 36.40
N SER A 947 -46.95 -16.16 37.09
CA SER A 947 -47.50 -16.77 38.32
C SER A 947 -46.73 -16.61 39.65
N ASN A 948 -47.38 -15.90 40.59
CA ASN A 948 -47.14 -16.02 42.03
C ASN A 948 -47.89 -17.24 42.59
N HIS A 949 -47.29 -17.98 43.51
CA HIS A 949 -47.99 -18.44 44.71
C HIS A 949 -47.01 -18.71 45.88
N GLN A 950 -47.06 -17.81 46.86
CA GLN A 950 -46.67 -18.01 48.26
C GLN A 950 -47.90 -18.49 49.07
N PRO A 951 -47.76 -18.86 50.36
CA PRO A 951 -46.61 -19.46 51.06
C PRO A 951 -47.01 -20.66 51.98
N ASP A 952 -46.02 -21.35 52.59
CA ASP A 952 -45.66 -21.23 54.04
C ASP A 952 -45.19 -22.53 54.76
N GLU A 953 -44.48 -22.31 55.87
CA GLU A 953 -44.20 -23.16 57.05
C GLU A 953 -43.24 -24.40 57.06
N SER A 954 -42.21 -24.25 57.91
CA SER A 954 -41.76 -25.20 58.97
C SER A 954 -40.70 -26.32 58.72
N SER A 955 -39.44 -25.93 58.95
CA SER A 955 -38.49 -26.49 59.95
C SER A 955 -38.35 -28.01 60.30
N ARG A 956 -37.06 -28.45 60.29
CA ARG A 956 -36.33 -29.36 61.23
C ARG A 956 -36.46 -30.91 61.16
N LYS A 957 -35.32 -31.56 60.85
CA LYS A 957 -34.46 -32.44 61.72
C LYS A 957 -33.27 -32.98 60.90
N THR A 958 -31.97 -32.76 61.17
CA THR A 958 -31.06 -33.03 62.32
C THR A 958 -30.45 -34.44 62.39
N LYS A 959 -29.18 -34.60 61.95
CA LYS A 959 -28.01 -35.35 62.53
C LYS A 959 -26.93 -35.50 61.45
N TRP A 960 -25.67 -35.05 61.58
CA TRP A 960 -24.56 -35.35 62.53
C TRP A 960 -23.90 -36.73 62.37
N ILE A 961 -22.58 -36.78 62.12
CA ILE A 961 -21.53 -37.35 63.02
C ILE A 961 -20.09 -37.25 62.40
N TYR A 962 -19.16 -36.65 63.17
CA TYR A 962 -17.66 -36.83 63.27
C TYR A 962 -16.75 -36.79 62.01
N SER A 963 -15.41 -36.56 62.06
CA SER A 963 -14.38 -35.95 62.96
C SER A 963 -13.00 -36.47 62.45
N GLY A 964 -11.82 -35.84 62.52
CA GLY A 964 -11.30 -34.56 63.07
C GLY A 964 -9.83 -34.34 62.61
N VAL A 965 -9.18 -33.17 62.76
CA VAL A 965 -8.41 -32.68 63.95
C VAL A 965 -6.93 -33.14 63.96
N VAL A 966 -5.85 -32.36 64.24
CA VAL A 966 -5.55 -30.89 64.30
C VAL A 966 -4.03 -30.66 64.66
N ALA A 967 -3.53 -29.40 64.62
CA ALA A 967 -2.43 -28.79 65.46
C ALA A 967 -0.91 -28.71 65.08
N THR A 968 -0.46 -27.45 64.90
CA THR A 968 0.63 -26.67 65.60
C THR A 968 2.16 -26.91 65.47
N ASN A 969 2.84 -25.77 65.20
CA ASN A 969 4.04 -25.16 65.84
C ASN A 969 5.50 -25.69 65.71
N ASN A 970 6.38 -24.71 65.41
CA ASN A 970 7.76 -24.46 65.88
C ASN A 970 9.01 -25.20 65.32
N MET A 971 9.96 -24.35 64.88
CA MET A 971 11.43 -24.39 65.05
C MET A 971 12.31 -25.59 64.60
N ASN A 972 13.24 -25.24 63.69
CA ASN A 972 14.66 -25.66 63.61
C ASN A 972 15.10 -27.13 63.37
N ARG A 973 15.74 -27.28 62.20
CA ARG A 973 16.99 -28.02 61.88
C ARG A 973 17.00 -29.55 61.62
N THR A 974 17.81 -29.85 60.60
CA THR A 974 18.63 -31.05 60.31
C THR A 974 18.03 -32.29 59.65
N MET A 975 18.31 -32.37 58.33
CA MET A 975 18.83 -33.51 57.54
C MET A 975 17.97 -34.75 57.25
N ASP A 976 17.85 -35.02 55.95
CA ASP A 976 17.90 -36.30 55.22
C ASP A 976 16.83 -37.38 55.55
N PHE A 977 16.27 -38.14 54.59
CA PHE A 977 16.73 -38.49 53.24
C PHE A 977 15.55 -38.90 52.31
N LEU A 978 15.62 -38.50 51.02
CA LEU A 978 14.93 -38.99 49.81
C LEU A 978 13.44 -39.45 49.83
N GLY A 979 12.65 -38.87 48.89
CA GLY A 979 12.08 -39.71 47.82
C GLY A 979 10.61 -39.52 47.39
N LEU A 980 10.27 -38.45 46.64
CA LEU A 980 9.20 -38.50 45.63
C LEU A 980 9.34 -37.38 44.58
N LEU A 981 8.86 -37.65 43.37
CA LEU A 981 9.06 -36.88 42.13
C LEU A 981 7.96 -35.82 41.88
N ASN A 982 8.30 -34.89 40.98
CA ASN A 982 7.45 -33.91 40.27
C ASN A 982 6.90 -32.71 41.06
N HIS A 983 7.64 -31.60 41.01
CA HIS A 983 7.19 -30.43 40.24
C HIS A 983 8.37 -29.53 39.84
N ASP A 984 8.07 -28.63 38.91
CA ASP A 984 8.92 -27.68 38.19
C ASP A 984 9.82 -26.79 39.07
N GLU A 985 11.05 -26.51 38.62
CA GLU A 985 11.64 -25.17 38.76
C GLU A 985 12.82 -24.92 37.80
N SER A 986 12.84 -23.70 37.23
CA SER A 986 14.01 -22.92 36.76
C SER A 986 15.10 -23.58 35.89
N ASP A 987 15.17 -23.19 34.61
CA ASP A 987 16.37 -23.33 33.78
C ASP A 987 17.35 -22.15 34.01
N ILE A 988 18.46 -22.43 34.68
CA ILE A 988 19.69 -21.60 34.65
C ILE A 988 20.64 -22.22 33.60
N PRO A 989 21.35 -21.43 32.77
CA PRO A 989 22.16 -21.99 31.68
C PRO A 989 23.34 -22.84 32.18
N MET A 990 23.37 -24.13 31.82
CA MET A 990 24.54 -24.99 32.00
C MET A 990 25.66 -24.58 31.03
N LEU A 991 26.88 -24.35 31.55
CA LEU A 991 28.05 -24.02 30.74
C LEU A 991 28.46 -25.18 29.83
N VAL A 992 28.27 -25.03 28.51
CA VAL A 992 28.94 -25.90 27.51
C VAL A 992 30.36 -25.38 27.27
N MET A 993 31.27 -25.77 28.16
CA MET A 993 32.71 -25.60 27.98
C MET A 993 33.25 -26.57 26.91
N SER A 994 33.18 -26.20 25.61
CA SER A 994 34.22 -26.47 24.58
C SER A 994 33.76 -26.27 23.12
N GLN A 995 33.75 -25.03 22.62
CA GLN A 995 33.71 -24.78 21.16
C GLN A 995 34.88 -23.94 20.60
N TRP A 996 35.73 -23.37 21.45
CA TRP A 996 36.86 -22.53 21.02
C TRP A 996 38.20 -23.26 20.85
N ILE A 997 38.29 -24.54 21.27
CA ILE A 997 39.54 -25.32 21.20
C ILE A 997 39.82 -25.82 19.77
N ILE A 998 38.79 -26.27 19.05
CA ILE A 998 38.94 -26.85 17.70
C ILE A 998 39.25 -25.77 16.65
N PRO A 999 38.55 -24.61 16.58
CA PRO A 999 38.89 -23.54 15.63
C PRO A 999 40.29 -22.96 15.88
N ALA A 1000 40.70 -22.83 17.15
CA ALA A 1000 42.03 -22.34 17.51
C ALA A 1000 43.15 -23.31 17.08
N PHE A 1001 42.95 -24.62 17.22
CA PHE A 1001 43.89 -25.63 16.72
C PHE A 1001 43.98 -25.62 15.18
N VAL A 1002 42.84 -25.52 14.48
CA VAL A 1002 42.81 -25.42 13.02
C VAL A 1002 43.51 -24.15 12.54
N ALA A 1003 43.25 -22.99 13.16
CA ALA A 1003 43.91 -21.73 12.83
C ALA A 1003 45.44 -21.81 13.04
N MET A 1004 45.90 -22.38 14.16
CA MET A 1004 47.33 -22.61 14.41
C MET A 1004 47.98 -23.56 13.38
N LEU A 1005 47.29 -24.64 13.00
CA LEU A 1005 47.80 -25.58 12.00
C LEU A 1005 47.87 -24.93 10.61
N CYS A 1006 46.84 -24.17 10.21
CA CYS A 1006 46.82 -23.38 8.98
C CYS A 1006 47.92 -22.32 8.95
N PHE A 1007 48.18 -21.64 10.06
CA PHE A 1007 49.24 -20.62 10.15
C PHE A 1007 50.65 -21.23 10.04
N LEU A 1008 50.89 -22.38 10.68
CA LEU A 1008 52.14 -23.14 10.54
C LEU A 1008 52.33 -23.69 9.12
N LEU A 1009 51.27 -24.18 8.48
CA LEU A 1009 51.30 -24.61 7.08
C LEU A 1009 51.62 -23.43 6.14
N PHE A 1010 50.99 -22.26 6.35
CA PHE A 1010 51.26 -21.04 5.58
C PHE A 1010 52.70 -20.55 5.74
N LEU A 1011 53.24 -20.56 6.97
CA LEU A 1011 54.66 -20.27 7.24
C LEU A 1011 55.60 -21.25 6.51
N SER A 1012 55.28 -22.55 6.52
CA SER A 1012 56.06 -23.57 5.78
C SER A 1012 56.04 -23.36 4.27
N TRP A 1013 54.88 -22.94 3.71
CA TRP A 1013 54.69 -22.64 2.29
C TRP A 1013 55.45 -21.38 1.88
N ARG A 1014 55.39 -20.31 2.68
CA ARG A 1014 56.13 -19.05 2.45
C ARG A 1014 57.64 -19.26 2.50
N MET A 1015 58.13 -20.12 3.40
CA MET A 1015 59.54 -20.54 3.46
C MET A 1015 59.96 -21.38 2.23
N ARG A 1016 59.09 -22.28 1.74
CA ARG A 1016 59.33 -23.05 0.50
C ARG A 1016 59.33 -22.17 -0.75
N GLN A 1017 58.44 -21.16 -0.85
CA GLN A 1017 58.47 -20.19 -1.97
C GLN A 1017 59.74 -19.31 -1.95
N LYS A 1018 60.20 -18.83 -0.79
CA LYS A 1018 61.44 -18.04 -0.68
C LYS A 1018 62.70 -18.82 -1.11
N ARG A 1019 62.69 -20.16 -1.04
CA ARG A 1019 63.77 -21.01 -1.58
C ARG A 1019 63.67 -21.25 -3.11
N ARG A 1020 62.48 -21.16 -3.73
CA ARG A 1020 62.32 -21.32 -5.19
C ARG A 1020 62.64 -20.07 -6.01
N ARG A 1021 62.53 -18.85 -5.46
CA ARG A 1021 62.86 -17.58 -6.17
C ARG A 1021 64.36 -17.21 -6.23
N ARG A 1022 65.28 -18.14 -5.93
CA ARG A 1022 66.75 -17.92 -6.02
C ARG A 1022 67.42 -18.61 -7.23
N ARG A 1023 66.65 -19.09 -8.22
CA ARG A 1023 67.18 -19.57 -9.51
C ARG A 1023 66.34 -19.03 -10.68
N LYS A 1024 67.04 -18.63 -11.75
CA LYS A 1024 66.57 -18.00 -13.00
C LYS A 1024 66.11 -16.54 -12.87
N GLY A 1025 66.99 -15.64 -13.33
CA GLY A 1025 66.61 -14.31 -13.82
C GLY A 1025 66.94 -14.18 -15.32
N SER A 1026 66.77 -12.96 -15.83
CA SER A 1026 67.27 -12.41 -17.11
C SER A 1026 66.82 -13.05 -18.45
N GLY A 1027 66.12 -12.24 -19.26
CA GLY A 1027 65.76 -12.43 -20.67
C GLY A 1027 64.88 -11.24 -21.10
N ALA A 1028 65.12 -10.60 -22.26
CA ALA A 1028 64.63 -9.24 -22.58
C ALA A 1028 64.15 -9.03 -24.03
N GLY A 1029 63.42 -7.92 -24.27
CA GLY A 1029 63.01 -7.39 -25.60
C GLY A 1029 61.65 -7.88 -26.11
N SER A 1030 60.94 -7.20 -27.03
CA SER A 1030 61.07 -5.84 -27.62
C SER A 1030 59.77 -5.47 -28.39
N ASN A 1031 59.64 -4.20 -28.83
CA ASN A 1031 58.65 -3.61 -29.78
C ASN A 1031 57.21 -3.41 -29.22
N ARG A 1032 56.55 -2.24 -29.22
CA ARG A 1032 56.66 -0.89 -29.85
C ARG A 1032 56.02 -0.71 -31.25
N MET A 1033 55.30 0.43 -31.41
CA MET A 1033 54.58 1.00 -32.57
C MET A 1033 53.14 0.49 -32.78
N THR A 1034 52.10 1.29 -33.10
CA THR A 1034 51.84 2.77 -33.21
C THR A 1034 50.30 2.96 -33.18
N ASN A 1035 49.70 3.97 -32.53
CA ASN A 1035 49.35 5.33 -33.04
C ASN A 1035 48.78 5.34 -34.48
N LEU A 1036 47.76 6.11 -34.88
CA LEU A 1036 46.88 7.20 -34.37
C LEU A 1036 45.66 7.23 -35.34
N VAL A 1037 44.49 7.88 -35.15
CA VAL A 1037 44.01 8.98 -34.28
C VAL A 1037 42.68 8.56 -33.67
#